data_AF-A0A842PDM1-F1
#
_entry.id   AF-A0A842PDM1-F1
#
_cell.length_a   1.000
_cell.length_b   1.000
_cell.length_c   1.000
_cell.angle_alpha   90.00
_cell.angle_beta   90.00
_cell.angle_gamma   90.00
#
_symmetry.space_group_name_H-M   'P 1'
#
loop_
_entity.id
_entity.type
_entity.pdbx_description
1 polymer ?
#
loop_
_entity_poly.entity_id
_entity_poly.type
_entity_poly.pdbx_seq_one_letter_code
_entity_poly.pdbx_strand_id
1 'polypeptide(L)'
;MIGPAARDLRGKTAFIALFITFSMLLQIVPPTNHNPHLDELNPNPFVGKSSTEWIDGGEAWSQLGRYGSRNATAPIHSVSGGPGNGPVSAVSELATIDDPVVNWAHFSTGSYGAQGLATVVGDFGANIVVTGDANERCGDGHLFTVLISERESGGSTHSFLSIIEGDTSRKSWEVDLGVTDSVKAAPVILDVNGDSTLEILVAYDAQGTFNTELWSPILQCGEAGWNAGGSHSAELLWSYTDPDLGITVPSPYVLANHQVGTQILLGDLDMDGDAEAVYSLVNEGDSQVVVLALPLMGGGVPSPIWQVSLDYGEIPSDPAWVKIDDTNSAVLLTTIDPNDGNIWVWRLDGGNGAPHWGGVSLNNLDGNTDSPHIRLPGPVVAELDGTPGAEMVVTIPTDIDGGSTGDGAEYIGMEVNDATELWSFRATNGFGEAPPDVFDTTGDGIDDRVCWVTWYRVDTDRKGVSGCHDVTASLGPALEFSHLMDRSSGNPNDEIAVSPPFHLDLDGQGAPETVVSFGRTLWAWDGDSGTQAGIGSGWTDELDLPHRAWAAPALADLDGDGALDIIIGDTLISREAPDIRPFIDDRGVQFTPSQPDPGETFTATAYIENVGTVSSGEAVDAVLYYDDVVVKSVRLSEMDPVAPTGDGTFSSFSVELTAVLGSHTARIVVDPHGNLTQSRFDNDEQSVNLTIVEPYDVSISIPVDPPRVDPGSNMDIDIPISSTGRLAGIWTMSIDDSTLPNNWTAQDISNGGSTSIQIEPEQPWTATVRISAPPEALGSDNGHLTITMTLDEDANITVSSLLPVEANRTRGLSIRGPAGTAETTGYGLPGSLGSAWLLVENLGNAQETVSKREWNPTSWSNDLTLHDQSGELTLITLAPGQQLELHAKLPVPGSTTLGESVTTTMSICIGTGAEEVCREIDITFVANGVAVNPDNFRSIPATGISWNIDGILPQTANNLSWDLQASGMLISGWNWMASGDCQLVGTLLSCHGIAGSTFSGSLTLDQPVDAPPQFHPFAMNESNHSGYNLDFSLQVLQVFRSQIIVISPLGDPVLMNVSEPTWIVLKLENPGNGPDTFDLVGRLIANANFSEDPGIIFSIPTSTFTINAAGLTQVPIQITLPHDTPARPGLLVEFSLRSKGDSSVVDTAVMEIETRQDHRWNVSL
;
A
#
# COMPACT_ATOMS: atom_id res chain seq x y z
N MET A 1 52.62 26.94 2.47
CA MET A 1 53.44 28.02 3.05
C MET A 1 52.90 29.36 2.57
N ILE A 2 52.81 30.36 3.45
CA ILE A 2 52.89 31.83 3.20
C ILE A 2 52.08 32.42 2.01
N GLY A 3 51.04 33.23 2.34
CA GLY A 3 50.40 34.24 1.45
C GLY A 3 51.15 35.59 1.49
N PRO A 4 50.53 36.80 1.61
CA PRO A 4 49.10 37.20 1.61
C PRO A 4 48.78 37.99 0.30
N ALA A 5 47.86 38.98 0.13
CA ALA A 5 46.90 39.76 0.93
C ALA A 5 45.75 40.26 -0.01
N ALA A 6 44.51 40.60 0.38
CA ALA A 6 43.84 41.00 1.63
C ALA A 6 43.65 42.53 1.87
N ARG A 7 42.37 42.95 1.93
CA ARG A 7 41.73 44.19 2.50
C ARG A 7 40.20 44.06 2.27
N ASP A 8 39.24 44.62 3.02
CA ASP A 8 39.06 45.07 4.41
C ASP A 8 37.50 45.14 4.57
N LEU A 9 36.75 44.36 5.37
CA LEU A 9 36.71 44.05 6.81
C LEU A 9 35.92 45.05 7.69
N ARG A 10 34.66 44.70 8.04
CA ARG A 10 33.77 45.12 9.18
C ARG A 10 32.31 44.68 8.91
N GLY A 11 31.48 44.15 9.83
CA GLY A 11 31.76 43.60 11.17
C GLY A 11 30.53 43.34 12.09
N LYS A 12 30.26 42.05 12.41
CA LYS A 12 29.85 41.44 13.71
C LYS A 12 28.45 41.68 14.41
N THR A 13 27.72 40.55 14.59
CA THR A 13 27.00 40.04 15.82
C THR A 13 25.81 40.84 16.44
N ALA A 14 24.81 40.27 17.17
CA ALA A 14 24.61 38.92 17.77
C ALA A 14 23.11 38.49 18.00
N PHE A 15 22.89 37.18 17.97
CA PHE A 15 21.98 36.27 18.74
C PHE A 15 20.80 36.73 19.66
N ILE A 16 19.61 36.14 19.39
CA ILE A 16 18.69 35.33 20.27
C ILE A 16 18.19 35.84 21.64
N ALA A 17 16.84 35.86 21.87
CA ALA A 17 16.08 35.12 22.92
C ALA A 17 14.59 35.56 23.11
N LEU A 18 13.72 34.61 23.53
CA LEU A 18 12.30 34.71 24.03
C LEU A 18 11.27 35.44 23.13
N PHE A 19 10.15 34.86 22.65
CA PHE A 19 9.30 33.69 23.02
C PHE A 19 8.27 33.93 24.16
N ILE A 20 7.07 33.34 24.00
CA ILE A 20 5.87 33.33 24.88
C ILE A 20 5.02 34.64 24.95
N THR A 21 4.04 34.73 24.04
CA THR A 21 2.60 34.82 24.43
C THR A 21 1.82 33.91 23.49
N PHE A 22 1.00 33.01 24.04
CA PHE A 22 0.41 31.87 23.32
C PHE A 22 -1.10 32.04 23.07
N SER A 23 -1.57 31.51 21.93
CA SER A 23 -2.98 31.23 21.57
C SER A 23 -4.03 32.35 21.59
N MET A 24 -4.64 32.58 20.41
CA MET A 24 -5.91 31.91 20.14
C MET A 24 -6.24 31.76 18.64
N LEU A 25 -6.52 30.50 18.26
CA LEU A 25 -7.32 30.02 17.12
C LEU A 25 -6.79 30.12 15.67
N LEU A 26 -7.13 29.07 14.92
CA LEU A 26 -6.74 28.74 13.55
C LEU A 26 -7.79 29.22 12.54
N GLN A 27 -7.39 29.32 11.27
CA GLN A 27 -8.01 28.51 10.22
C GLN A 27 -6.98 28.19 9.12
N ILE A 28 -7.12 27.06 8.45
CA ILE A 28 -6.16 26.50 7.48
C ILE A 28 -6.78 26.51 6.09
N VAL A 29 -6.02 26.97 5.10
CA VAL A 29 -6.22 26.74 3.66
C VAL A 29 -4.82 26.64 3.02
N PRO A 30 -4.52 25.66 2.16
CA PRO A 30 -3.20 25.52 1.55
C PRO A 30 -2.90 26.61 0.51
N PRO A 31 -1.63 27.02 0.32
CA PRO A 31 -1.26 28.04 -0.65
C PRO A 31 -0.96 27.44 -2.04
N THR A 32 -1.91 27.54 -2.97
CA THR A 32 -1.63 27.38 -4.40
C THR A 32 -0.80 28.56 -4.91
N ASN A 33 0.51 28.38 -5.06
CA ASN A 33 1.41 29.35 -5.69
C ASN A 33 1.51 29.14 -7.21
N HIS A 34 0.36 29.15 -7.88
CA HIS A 34 0.31 29.40 -9.32
C HIS A 34 0.82 30.84 -9.57
N ASN A 35 1.67 31.05 -10.57
CA ASN A 35 2.49 32.26 -10.70
C ASN A 35 2.17 33.02 -12.02
N PRO A 36 1.09 33.82 -12.06
CA PRO A 36 0.37 34.17 -13.29
C PRO A 36 1.00 35.36 -14.05
N HIS A 37 2.30 35.28 -14.36
CA HIS A 37 3.04 36.38 -15.00
C HIS A 37 4.19 35.95 -15.94
N LEU A 38 4.01 34.84 -16.66
CA LEU A 38 4.77 34.58 -17.91
C LEU A 38 3.88 34.29 -19.14
N ASP A 39 2.57 34.08 -18.97
CA ASP A 39 1.62 33.71 -20.04
C ASP A 39 1.16 34.90 -20.91
N GLU A 40 2.08 35.73 -21.37
CA GLU A 40 1.85 36.75 -22.41
C GLU A 40 2.98 36.74 -23.46
N LEU A 41 3.08 35.64 -24.24
CA LEU A 41 3.44 35.63 -25.68
C LEU A 41 3.55 34.18 -26.23
N ASN A 42 2.42 33.50 -26.44
CA ASN A 42 2.32 32.47 -27.46
C ASN A 42 0.90 32.49 -28.08
N PRO A 43 0.74 32.55 -29.40
CA PRO A 43 -0.55 32.37 -30.07
C PRO A 43 -0.68 30.91 -30.49
N ASN A 44 -1.42 30.08 -29.73
CA ASN A 44 -1.51 28.63 -29.95
C ASN A 44 -1.64 28.25 -31.45
N PRO A 45 -0.62 27.64 -32.07
CA PRO A 45 -0.79 26.79 -33.24
C PRO A 45 -1.28 25.40 -32.77
N PHE A 46 -1.90 24.65 -33.67
CA PHE A 46 -2.49 23.32 -33.46
C PHE A 46 -3.43 23.10 -32.27
N VAL A 47 -4.54 22.40 -32.51
CA VAL A 47 -5.46 21.95 -31.45
C VAL A 47 -5.52 20.40 -31.36
N GLY A 48 -5.16 19.68 -32.43
CA GLY A 48 -5.31 18.22 -32.52
C GLY A 48 -4.36 17.35 -31.68
N LYS A 49 -3.32 17.92 -31.05
CA LYS A 49 -2.38 17.23 -30.11
C LYS A 49 -2.82 17.35 -28.65
N SER A 50 -3.93 18.04 -28.36
CA SER A 50 -4.36 18.42 -27.00
C SER A 50 -4.91 17.24 -26.18
N SER A 51 -4.04 16.47 -25.54
CA SER A 51 -4.38 15.26 -24.76
C SER A 51 -4.78 15.51 -23.30
N THR A 52 -5.51 16.58 -22.98
CA THR A 52 -5.80 16.99 -21.59
C THR A 52 -7.30 17.14 -21.30
N GLU A 53 -8.14 16.37 -21.98
CA GLU A 53 -9.60 16.54 -21.95
C GLU A 53 -10.28 15.43 -21.14
N TRP A 54 -9.91 14.17 -21.42
CA TRP A 54 -10.15 13.01 -20.57
C TRP A 54 -8.81 12.36 -20.19
N ILE A 55 -8.81 11.39 -19.26
CA ILE A 55 -7.61 10.68 -18.79
C ILE A 55 -7.81 9.18 -19.00
N ASP A 56 -6.83 8.50 -19.59
CA ASP A 56 -6.87 7.09 -20.02
C ASP A 56 -6.70 6.04 -18.90
N GLY A 57 -6.72 6.47 -17.63
CA GLY A 57 -6.21 5.72 -16.48
C GLY A 57 -4.82 6.19 -16.01
N GLY A 58 -4.05 6.81 -16.90
CA GLY A 58 -2.67 7.26 -16.64
C GLY A 58 -1.61 6.37 -17.31
N GLU A 59 -1.94 5.76 -18.45
CA GLU A 59 -1.19 4.62 -18.98
C GLU A 59 0.15 5.01 -19.60
N ALA A 60 1.16 4.14 -19.45
CA ALA A 60 2.56 4.46 -19.71
C ALA A 60 2.88 4.82 -21.18
N TRP A 61 2.42 4.00 -22.14
CA TRP A 61 2.50 4.25 -23.59
C TRP A 61 1.21 3.84 -24.28
N SER A 62 1.08 4.28 -25.52
CA SER A 62 -0.07 4.01 -26.34
C SER A 62 -0.31 2.54 -26.70
N GLN A 63 -1.36 2.00 -26.08
CA GLN A 63 -2.44 1.31 -26.80
C GLN A 63 -2.69 1.99 -28.16
N LEU A 64 -3.19 1.28 -29.18
CA LEU A 64 -3.33 1.82 -30.56
C LEU A 64 -4.47 2.86 -30.71
N GLY A 65 -4.33 3.98 -30.01
CA GLY A 65 -5.34 5.00 -29.76
C GLY A 65 -5.26 5.78 -28.43
N ARG A 66 -4.15 5.75 -27.65
CA ARG A 66 -3.97 6.57 -26.40
C ARG A 66 -4.47 8.00 -26.55
N TYR A 67 -4.09 8.58 -27.68
CA TYR A 67 -4.71 9.77 -28.21
C TYR A 67 -5.46 9.33 -29.46
N GLY A 68 -6.71 9.75 -29.58
CA GLY A 68 -7.52 9.47 -30.76
C GLY A 68 -6.88 9.97 -32.07
N SER A 69 -5.94 10.92 -31.97
CA SER A 69 -5.09 11.42 -33.04
C SER A 69 -4.20 10.36 -33.71
N ARG A 70 -3.95 9.21 -33.07
CA ARG A 70 -3.05 8.13 -33.52
C ARG A 70 -1.57 8.50 -33.65
N ASN A 71 -1.18 9.69 -33.21
CA ASN A 71 0.23 10.02 -32.99
C ASN A 71 0.69 9.41 -31.65
N ALA A 72 1.85 8.76 -31.63
CA ALA A 72 2.44 8.14 -30.44
C ALA A 72 3.69 8.92 -30.01
N THR A 73 3.89 9.06 -28.71
CA THR A 73 5.02 9.82 -28.16
C THR A 73 5.54 9.13 -26.91
N ALA A 74 6.86 9.12 -26.76
CA ALA A 74 7.54 8.35 -25.73
C ALA A 74 7.33 8.83 -24.30
N PRO A 75 7.51 7.95 -23.29
CA PRO A 75 7.61 8.36 -21.91
C PRO A 75 8.96 9.09 -21.77
N ILE A 76 9.14 9.86 -20.72
CA ILE A 76 10.39 10.62 -20.55
C ILE A 76 11.52 9.62 -20.25
N HIS A 77 12.50 9.51 -21.15
CA HIS A 77 13.62 8.57 -21.09
C HIS A 77 14.92 9.23 -21.60
N SER A 78 16.09 8.70 -21.20
CA SER A 78 17.38 9.07 -21.81
C SER A 78 18.46 8.01 -21.59
N VAL A 79 19.58 8.13 -22.31
CA VAL A 79 20.85 7.41 -22.04
C VAL A 79 21.49 7.72 -20.67
N SER A 80 20.85 8.54 -19.84
CA SER A 80 21.28 8.87 -18.48
C SER A 80 20.16 8.77 -17.43
N GLY A 81 19.00 8.23 -17.80
CA GLY A 81 17.87 7.97 -16.89
C GLY A 81 18.04 6.69 -16.06
N GLY A 82 16.94 6.23 -15.48
CA GLY A 82 16.87 5.06 -14.61
C GLY A 82 17.37 5.31 -13.18
N PRO A 83 17.42 4.26 -12.33
CA PRO A 83 17.68 4.41 -10.89
C PRO A 83 19.14 4.77 -10.58
N GLY A 84 20.08 4.33 -11.41
CA GLY A 84 21.52 4.51 -11.21
C GLY A 84 22.02 3.83 -9.93
N ASN A 85 22.19 4.59 -8.85
CA ASN A 85 22.53 4.09 -7.50
C ASN A 85 21.45 4.48 -6.46
N GLY A 86 20.28 4.91 -6.91
CA GLY A 86 19.11 5.21 -6.08
C GLY A 86 18.01 4.15 -6.25
N PRO A 87 16.84 4.33 -5.63
CA PRO A 87 15.71 3.44 -5.79
C PRO A 87 14.89 3.74 -7.04
N VAL A 88 14.24 2.72 -7.60
CA VAL A 88 13.35 2.85 -8.78
C VAL A 88 12.20 3.84 -8.50
N SER A 89 11.69 3.87 -7.27
CA SER A 89 10.68 4.83 -6.80
C SER A 89 11.11 6.31 -6.75
N ALA A 90 12.37 6.62 -7.12
CA ALA A 90 12.87 7.98 -7.30
C ALA A 90 13.19 8.34 -8.77
N VAL A 91 12.91 7.44 -9.72
CA VAL A 91 13.07 7.67 -11.16
C VAL A 91 12.07 8.72 -11.65
N SER A 92 12.53 9.64 -12.49
CA SER A 92 11.70 10.65 -13.16
C SER A 92 11.93 10.74 -14.68
N GLU A 93 12.81 9.88 -15.18
CA GLU A 93 13.22 9.72 -16.58
C GLU A 93 13.78 8.30 -16.69
N LEU A 94 13.18 7.43 -17.49
CA LEU A 94 13.59 6.02 -17.64
C LEU A 94 14.95 5.91 -18.35
N ALA A 95 15.69 4.84 -18.10
CA ALA A 95 16.84 4.50 -18.94
C ALA A 95 16.37 4.01 -20.32
N THR A 96 17.06 4.39 -21.40
CA THR A 96 16.79 3.85 -22.74
C THR A 96 17.42 2.47 -22.96
N ILE A 97 17.00 1.76 -24.01
CA ILE A 97 17.50 0.42 -24.36
C ILE A 97 18.79 0.55 -25.19
N ASP A 98 19.93 0.74 -24.52
CA ASP A 98 21.25 0.83 -25.17
C ASP A 98 21.77 -0.51 -25.73
N ASP A 99 21.37 -1.64 -25.12
CA ASP A 99 21.62 -3.01 -25.58
C ASP A 99 20.33 -3.86 -25.46
N PRO A 100 19.65 -4.24 -26.58
CA PRO A 100 18.32 -4.84 -26.55
C PRO A 100 18.33 -6.38 -26.50
N VAL A 101 17.58 -6.96 -25.57
CA VAL A 101 17.43 -8.42 -25.43
C VAL A 101 15.96 -8.82 -25.25
N VAL A 102 15.55 -9.95 -25.86
CA VAL A 102 14.23 -10.53 -25.56
C VAL A 102 14.25 -11.04 -24.12
N ASN A 103 13.53 -10.36 -23.24
CA ASN A 103 13.37 -10.75 -21.85
C ASN A 103 12.51 -12.02 -21.77
N TRP A 104 11.28 -11.97 -22.28
CA TRP A 104 10.42 -13.16 -22.31
C TRP A 104 9.43 -13.16 -23.47
N ALA A 105 8.82 -14.33 -23.72
CA ALA A 105 7.61 -14.45 -24.53
C ALA A 105 6.59 -15.36 -23.85
N HIS A 106 5.36 -14.88 -23.68
CA HIS A 106 4.37 -15.53 -22.82
C HIS A 106 3.81 -16.82 -23.42
N PHE A 107 3.57 -16.86 -24.74
CA PHE A 107 3.08 -18.07 -25.40
C PHE A 107 4.25 -18.98 -25.85
N SER A 108 3.97 -20.28 -26.04
CA SER A 108 4.99 -21.21 -26.52
C SER A 108 5.37 -20.92 -27.98
N THR A 109 6.66 -20.97 -28.32
CA THR A 109 7.24 -20.66 -29.66
C THR A 109 6.68 -21.44 -30.87
N GLY A 110 5.82 -22.44 -30.63
CA GLY A 110 5.03 -23.12 -31.67
C GLY A 110 3.67 -22.46 -31.96
N SER A 111 3.37 -21.32 -31.35
CA SER A 111 2.16 -20.52 -31.53
C SER A 111 2.38 -19.36 -32.53
N TYR A 112 1.33 -18.56 -32.75
CA TYR A 112 1.41 -17.30 -33.50
C TYR A 112 1.57 -16.07 -32.59
N GLY A 113 1.75 -16.25 -31.28
CA GLY A 113 1.71 -15.18 -30.29
C GLY A 113 0.31 -14.60 -30.12
N ALA A 114 0.24 -13.32 -29.72
CA ALA A 114 -1.00 -12.56 -29.64
C ALA A 114 -1.71 -12.41 -31.02
N GLN A 115 -3.03 -12.21 -31.00
CA GLN A 115 -3.87 -12.12 -32.21
C GLN A 115 -4.33 -10.70 -32.60
N GLY A 116 -4.44 -9.79 -31.61
CA GLY A 116 -4.76 -8.39 -31.84
C GLY A 116 -3.61 -7.63 -32.53
N LEU A 117 -3.93 -6.51 -33.17
CA LEU A 117 -2.97 -5.69 -33.90
C LEU A 117 -2.30 -4.59 -33.04
N ALA A 118 -2.38 -4.71 -31.72
CA ALA A 118 -1.63 -3.92 -30.76
C ALA A 118 -1.37 -4.71 -29.47
N THR A 119 -0.35 -4.31 -28.72
CA THR A 119 -0.22 -4.62 -27.30
C THR A 119 -0.76 -3.47 -26.46
N VAL A 120 -1.31 -3.80 -25.30
CA VAL A 120 -1.81 -2.86 -24.29
C VAL A 120 -1.13 -3.16 -22.96
N VAL A 121 -0.78 -2.11 -22.22
CA VAL A 121 -0.08 -2.17 -20.93
C VAL A 121 -0.78 -1.21 -19.96
N GLY A 122 -0.90 -1.58 -18.69
CA GLY A 122 -1.38 -0.68 -17.64
C GLY A 122 -1.25 -1.18 -16.20
N ASP A 123 -1.54 -0.28 -15.25
CA ASP A 123 -1.44 -0.52 -13.81
C ASP A 123 -2.75 -1.08 -13.23
N PHE A 124 -2.83 -2.41 -13.12
CA PHE A 124 -3.96 -3.10 -12.49
C PHE A 124 -3.89 -3.14 -10.96
N GLY A 125 -2.97 -2.39 -10.32
CA GLY A 125 -2.72 -2.42 -8.87
C GLY A 125 -3.97 -2.35 -8.00
N ALA A 126 -4.91 -1.47 -8.36
CA ALA A 126 -6.19 -1.30 -7.66
C ALA A 126 -7.17 -2.49 -7.81
N ASN A 127 -7.06 -3.27 -8.89
CA ASN A 127 -7.89 -4.45 -9.15
C ASN A 127 -7.40 -5.71 -8.38
N ILE A 128 -6.25 -5.64 -7.69
CA ILE A 128 -5.59 -6.79 -7.05
C ILE A 128 -6.15 -7.06 -5.65
N VAL A 129 -6.49 -8.33 -5.40
CA VAL A 129 -6.92 -8.83 -4.09
C VAL A 129 -5.88 -9.82 -3.57
N VAL A 130 -4.94 -9.32 -2.77
CA VAL A 130 -3.86 -10.10 -2.13
C VAL A 130 -4.37 -10.84 -0.88
N THR A 131 -3.81 -12.02 -0.60
CA THR A 131 -4.09 -12.81 0.61
C THR A 131 -2.82 -13.40 1.24
N GLY A 132 -2.60 -13.11 2.52
CA GLY A 132 -1.32 -13.39 3.20
C GLY A 132 -0.24 -12.36 2.87
N ASP A 133 0.97 -12.59 3.36
CA ASP A 133 2.12 -11.70 3.15
C ASP A 133 2.77 -12.06 1.79
N ALA A 134 2.31 -11.41 0.72
CA ALA A 134 2.64 -11.79 -0.66
C ALA A 134 2.54 -10.62 -1.67
N ASN A 135 2.68 -9.36 -1.22
CA ASN A 135 2.42 -8.18 -2.05
C ASN A 135 3.34 -8.10 -3.28
N GLU A 136 4.65 -8.22 -3.08
CA GLU A 136 5.65 -8.11 -4.16
C GLU A 136 5.43 -9.24 -5.19
N ARG A 137 5.11 -10.46 -4.72
CA ARG A 137 4.76 -11.61 -5.57
C ARG A 137 3.40 -11.55 -6.25
N CYS A 138 2.62 -10.52 -5.95
CA CYS A 138 1.30 -10.27 -6.48
C CYS A 138 1.25 -8.94 -7.24
N GLY A 139 2.39 -8.45 -7.75
CA GLY A 139 2.46 -7.31 -8.65
C GLY A 139 2.35 -5.93 -8.00
N ASP A 140 2.70 -5.79 -6.71
CA ASP A 140 2.75 -4.48 -6.04
C ASP A 140 3.80 -3.57 -6.71
N GLY A 141 3.32 -2.57 -7.45
CA GLY A 141 4.15 -1.68 -8.28
C GLY A 141 4.57 -2.24 -9.65
N HIS A 142 4.01 -3.37 -10.10
CA HIS A 142 4.28 -3.94 -11.43
C HIS A 142 3.21 -3.52 -12.46
N LEU A 143 3.62 -3.29 -13.72
CA LEU A 143 2.69 -3.13 -14.83
C LEU A 143 2.26 -4.48 -15.41
N PHE A 144 1.11 -4.50 -16.08
CA PHE A 144 0.51 -5.69 -16.68
C PHE A 144 0.19 -5.44 -18.16
N THR A 145 0.21 -6.49 -18.98
CA THR A 145 -0.24 -6.45 -20.37
C THR A 145 -1.55 -7.23 -20.60
N VAL A 146 -2.41 -6.71 -21.46
CA VAL A 146 -3.69 -7.34 -21.83
C VAL A 146 -3.62 -7.90 -23.26
N LEU A 147 -3.79 -9.22 -23.39
CA LEU A 147 -3.55 -9.96 -24.63
C LEU A 147 -4.75 -10.82 -25.04
N ILE A 148 -4.95 -10.97 -26.36
CA ILE A 148 -5.89 -11.94 -26.94
C ILE A 148 -5.12 -13.09 -27.61
N SER A 149 -5.50 -14.33 -27.28
CA SER A 149 -4.87 -15.56 -27.80
C SER A 149 -5.89 -16.57 -28.32
N GLU A 150 -5.53 -17.31 -29.38
CA GLU A 150 -6.34 -18.39 -29.94
C GLU A 150 -5.81 -19.76 -29.51
N ARG A 151 -6.69 -20.68 -29.08
CA ARG A 151 -6.33 -22.08 -28.77
C ARG A 151 -7.50 -23.05 -28.84
N GLU A 152 -7.19 -24.33 -29.00
CA GLU A 152 -8.18 -25.41 -29.03
C GLU A 152 -8.87 -25.60 -27.66
N SER A 153 -10.18 -25.34 -27.61
CA SER A 153 -11.07 -25.59 -26.47
C SER A 153 -12.30 -26.38 -26.94
N GLY A 154 -12.72 -27.41 -26.20
CA GLY A 154 -13.89 -28.25 -26.54
C GLY A 154 -13.82 -29.09 -27.84
N GLY A 155 -12.84 -28.86 -28.72
CA GLY A 155 -12.75 -29.39 -30.08
C GLY A 155 -12.96 -28.36 -31.20
N SER A 156 -12.78 -27.07 -30.88
CA SER A 156 -12.80 -25.91 -31.77
C SER A 156 -11.74 -24.90 -31.31
N THR A 157 -11.22 -24.06 -32.22
CA THR A 157 -10.48 -22.86 -31.81
C THR A 157 -11.41 -21.92 -31.04
N HIS A 158 -10.92 -21.41 -29.92
CA HIS A 158 -11.56 -20.39 -29.09
C HIS A 158 -10.57 -19.24 -28.86
N SER A 159 -11.10 -18.03 -28.69
CA SER A 159 -10.32 -16.86 -28.30
C SER A 159 -10.39 -16.63 -26.78
N PHE A 160 -9.28 -16.21 -26.20
CA PHE A 160 -9.14 -15.95 -24.78
C PHE A 160 -8.52 -14.58 -24.55
N LEU A 161 -9.18 -13.77 -23.73
CA LEU A 161 -8.65 -12.52 -23.19
C LEU A 161 -7.88 -12.85 -21.91
N SER A 162 -6.67 -12.30 -21.73
CA SER A 162 -5.82 -12.55 -20.56
C SER A 162 -5.10 -11.29 -20.11
N ILE A 163 -4.90 -11.15 -18.80
CA ILE A 163 -4.01 -10.17 -18.19
C ILE A 163 -2.75 -10.90 -17.72
N ILE A 164 -1.57 -10.39 -18.08
CA ILE A 164 -0.25 -10.96 -17.79
C ILE A 164 0.58 -9.92 -17.02
N GLU A 165 1.18 -10.31 -15.91
CA GLU A 165 2.15 -9.52 -15.13
C GLU A 165 3.46 -9.31 -15.90
N GLY A 166 4.03 -8.11 -15.84
CA GLY A 166 5.28 -7.70 -16.50
C GLY A 166 6.50 -8.53 -16.09
N ASP A 167 7.12 -8.24 -14.92
CA ASP A 167 8.28 -8.97 -14.33
C ASP A 167 8.18 -10.48 -14.60
N THR A 168 7.14 -11.11 -14.08
CA THR A 168 7.14 -12.58 -13.97
C THR A 168 6.58 -13.32 -15.20
N SER A 169 6.06 -12.60 -16.21
CA SER A 169 5.25 -13.11 -17.33
C SER A 169 4.07 -14.01 -16.90
N ARG A 170 3.59 -13.89 -15.65
CA ARG A 170 2.50 -14.75 -15.14
C ARG A 170 1.15 -14.18 -15.48
N LYS A 171 0.27 -15.06 -15.93
CA LYS A 171 -1.14 -14.75 -16.11
C LYS A 171 -1.79 -14.48 -14.75
N SER A 172 -2.37 -13.29 -14.59
CA SER A 172 -3.10 -12.84 -13.40
C SER A 172 -4.61 -13.03 -13.51
N TRP A 173 -5.16 -13.00 -14.73
CA TRP A 173 -6.60 -13.15 -15.03
C TRP A 173 -6.84 -13.70 -16.46
N GLU A 174 -7.94 -14.43 -16.70
CA GLU A 174 -8.34 -14.88 -18.05
C GLU A 174 -9.82 -15.29 -18.19
N VAL A 175 -10.42 -15.01 -19.36
CA VAL A 175 -11.73 -15.52 -19.77
C VAL A 175 -11.75 -16.13 -21.18
N ASP A 176 -12.63 -17.11 -21.40
CA ASP A 176 -12.92 -17.76 -22.69
C ASP A 176 -14.03 -16.99 -23.42
N LEU A 177 -13.71 -16.30 -24.51
CA LEU A 177 -14.68 -15.55 -25.35
C LEU A 177 -15.49 -16.48 -26.29
N GLY A 178 -15.18 -17.78 -26.30
CA GLY A 178 -15.83 -18.77 -27.14
C GLY A 178 -15.23 -18.90 -28.54
N VAL A 179 -16.01 -19.52 -29.44
CA VAL A 179 -15.67 -19.66 -30.86
C VAL A 179 -15.96 -18.34 -31.57
N THR A 180 -14.95 -17.49 -31.64
CA THR A 180 -14.94 -16.24 -32.41
C THR A 180 -14.27 -16.46 -33.78
N ASP A 181 -14.37 -15.46 -34.64
CA ASP A 181 -13.43 -15.27 -35.73
C ASP A 181 -12.09 -14.70 -35.19
N SER A 182 -11.05 -14.58 -36.02
CA SER A 182 -9.69 -14.26 -35.52
C SER A 182 -9.59 -12.80 -35.09
N VAL A 183 -9.71 -12.51 -33.79
CA VAL A 183 -9.83 -11.15 -33.25
C VAL A 183 -8.62 -10.29 -33.65
N LYS A 184 -8.87 -9.14 -34.32
CA LYS A 184 -7.84 -8.19 -34.79
C LYS A 184 -7.85 -6.86 -34.05
N ALA A 185 -8.99 -6.46 -33.50
CA ALA A 185 -9.05 -5.37 -32.55
C ALA A 185 -8.21 -5.73 -31.32
N ALA A 186 -7.32 -4.83 -30.90
CA ALA A 186 -6.76 -4.91 -29.56
C ALA A 186 -7.87 -4.70 -28.50
N PRO A 187 -7.72 -5.25 -27.29
CA PRO A 187 -8.44 -4.75 -26.13
C PRO A 187 -8.11 -3.26 -25.92
N VAL A 188 -8.95 -2.57 -25.16
CA VAL A 188 -8.68 -1.23 -24.65
C VAL A 188 -8.92 -1.23 -23.14
N ILE A 189 -8.06 -0.56 -22.38
CA ILE A 189 -8.21 -0.41 -20.93
C ILE A 189 -8.41 1.06 -20.55
N LEU A 190 -9.24 1.28 -19.52
CA LEU A 190 -9.61 2.58 -18.95
C LEU A 190 -10.37 2.38 -17.63
N ASP A 191 -10.40 3.39 -16.76
CA ASP A 191 -11.40 3.48 -15.66
C ASP A 191 -12.69 4.10 -16.23
N VAL A 192 -13.80 3.35 -16.28
CA VAL A 192 -15.08 3.82 -16.85
C VAL A 192 -15.94 4.55 -15.81
N ASN A 193 -15.57 4.53 -14.52
CA ASN A 193 -16.49 4.87 -13.44
C ASN A 193 -15.91 5.81 -12.35
N GLY A 194 -14.60 6.03 -12.36
CA GLY A 194 -13.87 6.92 -11.46
C GLY A 194 -13.52 6.29 -10.10
N ASP A 195 -13.51 4.96 -9.98
CA ASP A 195 -13.12 4.25 -8.75
C ASP A 195 -11.65 3.82 -8.70
N SER A 196 -10.88 4.19 -9.72
CA SER A 196 -9.45 3.87 -9.91
C SER A 196 -9.16 2.39 -10.18
N THR A 197 -10.16 1.56 -10.50
CA THR A 197 -9.95 0.23 -11.08
C THR A 197 -10.09 0.26 -12.59
N LEU A 198 -9.29 -0.55 -13.30
CA LEU A 198 -9.31 -0.58 -14.76
C LEU A 198 -10.31 -1.61 -15.29
N GLU A 199 -11.22 -1.14 -16.12
CA GLU A 199 -12.06 -1.94 -17.00
C GLU A 199 -11.30 -2.32 -18.29
N ILE A 200 -11.73 -3.41 -18.94
CA ILE A 200 -11.25 -3.88 -20.24
C ILE A 200 -12.41 -3.96 -21.23
N LEU A 201 -12.32 -3.17 -22.30
CA LEU A 201 -13.21 -3.19 -23.44
C LEU A 201 -12.64 -4.09 -24.54
N VAL A 202 -13.44 -5.00 -25.09
CA VAL A 202 -13.05 -5.90 -26.19
C VAL A 202 -14.10 -5.92 -27.29
N ALA A 203 -13.70 -6.19 -28.53
CA ALA A 203 -14.59 -6.26 -29.69
C ALA A 203 -14.17 -7.39 -30.65
N TYR A 204 -15.14 -8.18 -31.12
CA TYR A 204 -14.88 -9.36 -31.96
C TYR A 204 -16.14 -9.84 -32.70
N ASP A 205 -15.95 -10.54 -33.81
CA ASP A 205 -17.03 -11.23 -34.51
C ASP A 205 -17.16 -12.67 -34.04
N ALA A 206 -18.40 -13.16 -33.93
CA ALA A 206 -18.67 -14.56 -33.59
C ALA A 206 -19.87 -15.08 -34.39
N GLN A 207 -19.62 -16.01 -35.31
CA GLN A 207 -20.64 -16.68 -36.14
C GLN A 207 -21.40 -15.75 -37.12
N GLY A 208 -20.77 -14.64 -37.54
CA GLY A 208 -21.39 -13.61 -38.40
C GLY A 208 -22.29 -12.69 -37.58
N THR A 209 -21.70 -12.01 -36.61
CA THR A 209 -22.35 -11.10 -35.64
C THR A 209 -21.24 -10.35 -34.90
N PHE A 210 -21.26 -9.02 -34.95
CA PHE A 210 -20.41 -8.14 -34.16
C PHE A 210 -20.78 -8.21 -32.67
N ASN A 211 -19.77 -8.30 -31.81
CA ASN A 211 -19.90 -8.25 -30.35
C ASN A 211 -18.88 -7.24 -29.79
N THR A 212 -19.27 -6.51 -28.76
CA THR A 212 -18.32 -5.79 -27.90
C THR A 212 -18.76 -5.87 -26.44
N GLU A 213 -17.81 -6.07 -25.54
CA GLU A 213 -18.03 -6.39 -24.14
C GLU A 213 -17.10 -5.58 -23.24
N LEU A 214 -17.61 -5.16 -22.08
CA LEU A 214 -16.86 -4.44 -21.06
C LEU A 214 -16.74 -5.28 -19.78
N TRP A 215 -15.52 -5.50 -19.33
CA TRP A 215 -15.16 -6.35 -18.20
C TRP A 215 -14.46 -5.55 -17.10
N SER A 216 -14.85 -5.73 -15.83
CA SER A 216 -14.22 -5.17 -14.64
C SER A 216 -13.50 -6.30 -13.88
N PRO A 217 -12.24 -6.65 -14.24
CA PRO A 217 -11.56 -7.84 -13.77
C PRO A 217 -11.11 -7.73 -12.31
N ILE A 218 -11.23 -8.84 -11.55
CA ILE A 218 -10.74 -8.93 -10.16
C ILE A 218 -9.55 -9.90 -10.10
N LEU A 219 -8.35 -9.37 -9.88
CA LEU A 219 -7.09 -10.13 -9.93
C LEU A 219 -6.80 -10.74 -8.55
N GLN A 220 -7.02 -12.05 -8.39
CA GLN A 220 -6.85 -12.74 -7.11
C GLN A 220 -5.44 -13.33 -6.94
N CYS A 221 -4.79 -13.06 -5.80
CA CYS A 221 -3.43 -13.53 -5.52
C CYS A 221 -3.19 -13.80 -4.02
N GLY A 222 -2.05 -14.40 -3.70
CA GLY A 222 -1.59 -14.67 -2.34
C GLY A 222 -0.35 -15.56 -2.32
N GLU A 223 -0.07 -16.22 -1.18
CA GLU A 223 1.12 -17.07 -1.01
C GLU A 223 1.35 -18.13 -2.09
N ALA A 224 0.32 -18.58 -2.82
CA ALA A 224 0.41 -19.54 -3.92
C ALA A 224 0.75 -18.92 -5.30
N GLY A 225 0.69 -17.59 -5.42
CA GLY A 225 0.67 -16.85 -6.69
C GLY A 225 -0.74 -16.63 -7.23
N TRP A 226 -0.82 -16.11 -8.46
CA TRP A 226 -2.07 -15.75 -9.15
C TRP A 226 -3.10 -16.88 -9.30
N ASN A 227 -4.37 -16.54 -9.11
CA ASN A 227 -5.53 -17.38 -9.38
C ASN A 227 -6.30 -16.88 -10.62
N ALA A 228 -5.67 -16.97 -11.79
CA ALA A 228 -6.17 -16.43 -13.05
C ALA A 228 -7.35 -17.19 -13.70
N GLY A 229 -8.13 -17.96 -12.94
CA GLY A 229 -9.16 -18.83 -13.49
C GLY A 229 -10.45 -18.85 -12.67
N GLY A 230 -11.55 -18.56 -13.33
CA GLY A 230 -12.89 -18.55 -12.74
C GLY A 230 -13.98 -18.76 -13.79
N SER A 231 -15.20 -18.31 -13.49
CA SER A 231 -16.24 -18.12 -14.51
C SER A 231 -16.36 -16.67 -14.97
N HIS A 232 -15.76 -15.72 -14.24
CA HIS A 232 -15.74 -14.26 -14.43
C HIS A 232 -17.10 -13.58 -14.77
N SER A 233 -18.20 -14.32 -14.62
CA SER A 233 -19.56 -13.95 -15.02
C SER A 233 -20.25 -12.92 -14.12
N ALA A 234 -19.51 -12.33 -13.18
CA ALA A 234 -19.91 -11.19 -12.36
C ALA A 234 -19.05 -9.94 -12.66
N GLU A 235 -17.99 -10.10 -13.45
CA GLU A 235 -17.02 -9.07 -13.86
C GLU A 235 -17.39 -8.51 -15.25
N LEU A 236 -18.14 -9.25 -16.08
CA LEU A 236 -18.78 -8.72 -17.29
C LEU A 236 -19.88 -7.69 -16.93
N LEU A 237 -19.63 -6.41 -17.21
CA LEU A 237 -20.53 -5.29 -16.92
C LEU A 237 -21.67 -5.19 -17.95
N TRP A 238 -21.33 -5.35 -19.23
CA TRP A 238 -22.29 -5.44 -20.34
C TRP A 238 -21.68 -6.06 -21.60
N SER A 239 -22.58 -6.51 -22.49
CA SER A 239 -22.29 -7.04 -23.82
C SER A 239 -23.28 -6.43 -24.80
N TYR A 240 -22.79 -5.84 -25.89
CA TYR A 240 -23.55 -5.27 -27.01
C TYR A 240 -23.29 -6.10 -28.26
N THR A 241 -24.33 -6.39 -29.04
CA THR A 241 -24.23 -7.24 -30.24
C THR A 241 -25.11 -6.74 -31.37
N ASP A 242 -24.60 -6.76 -32.61
CA ASP A 242 -25.37 -6.48 -33.84
C ASP A 242 -25.17 -7.63 -34.85
N PRO A 243 -26.24 -8.33 -35.27
CA PRO A 243 -26.17 -9.49 -36.17
C PRO A 243 -26.12 -9.14 -37.66
N ASP A 244 -26.23 -7.86 -38.03
CA ASP A 244 -26.12 -7.40 -39.43
C ASP A 244 -24.73 -6.76 -39.71
N LEU A 245 -23.85 -6.63 -38.70
CA LEU A 245 -22.53 -6.00 -38.78
C LEU A 245 -21.38 -6.94 -38.38
N GLY A 246 -20.16 -6.64 -38.83
CA GLY A 246 -18.90 -7.22 -38.36
C GLY A 246 -17.76 -6.18 -38.24
N ILE A 247 -16.79 -6.42 -37.34
CA ILE A 247 -15.55 -5.62 -37.18
C ILE A 247 -14.39 -6.14 -38.06
N THR A 248 -14.52 -7.36 -38.58
CA THR A 248 -13.60 -7.97 -39.54
C THR A 248 -14.31 -8.33 -40.85
N VAL A 249 -13.54 -8.39 -41.93
CA VAL A 249 -14.00 -8.81 -43.26
C VAL A 249 -12.99 -9.77 -43.91
N PRO A 250 -13.42 -10.65 -44.83
CA PRO A 250 -12.49 -11.49 -45.59
C PRO A 250 -11.50 -10.65 -46.39
N SER A 251 -10.20 -10.95 -46.32
CA SER A 251 -9.20 -10.23 -47.12
C SER A 251 -9.45 -10.41 -48.63
N PRO A 252 -9.41 -9.31 -49.43
CA PRO A 252 -9.36 -9.38 -50.89
C PRO A 252 -8.29 -10.34 -51.42
N TYR A 253 -7.12 -10.40 -50.77
CA TYR A 253 -6.06 -11.36 -51.08
C TYR A 253 -6.38 -12.77 -50.55
N VAL A 254 -7.32 -13.43 -51.22
CA VAL A 254 -7.84 -14.78 -50.91
C VAL A 254 -6.78 -15.89 -50.83
N LEU A 255 -5.53 -15.64 -51.23
CA LEU A 255 -4.42 -16.59 -51.14
C LEU A 255 -3.72 -16.61 -49.78
N ALA A 256 -3.86 -15.57 -48.94
CA ALA A 256 -3.33 -15.60 -47.57
C ALA A 256 -4.28 -16.32 -46.59
N ASN A 257 -5.59 -16.31 -46.85
CA ASN A 257 -6.65 -16.80 -45.96
C ASN A 257 -6.59 -16.08 -44.58
N HIS A 258 -6.66 -14.75 -44.61
CA HIS A 258 -6.73 -13.88 -43.44
C HIS A 258 -8.00 -13.04 -43.45
N GLN A 259 -8.31 -12.44 -42.30
CA GLN A 259 -9.32 -11.39 -42.16
C GLN A 259 -8.61 -10.03 -42.06
N VAL A 260 -9.22 -9.02 -42.67
CA VAL A 260 -8.90 -7.61 -42.43
C VAL A 260 -9.78 -7.15 -41.27
N GLY A 261 -9.26 -6.35 -40.33
CA GLY A 261 -10.04 -5.85 -39.20
C GLY A 261 -9.57 -4.50 -38.69
N THR A 262 -10.50 -3.76 -38.07
CA THR A 262 -10.27 -2.42 -37.53
C THR A 262 -10.00 -2.45 -36.02
N GLN A 263 -9.40 -1.38 -35.49
CA GLN A 263 -9.23 -1.16 -34.06
C GLN A 263 -10.43 -0.39 -33.45
N ILE A 264 -10.62 -0.57 -32.14
CA ILE A 264 -11.47 0.29 -31.31
C ILE A 264 -10.78 1.67 -31.22
N LEU A 265 -11.58 2.74 -31.20
CA LEU A 265 -11.13 4.11 -30.93
C LEU A 265 -11.84 4.63 -29.68
N LEU A 266 -11.09 5.27 -28.79
CA LEU A 266 -11.65 6.12 -27.74
C LEU A 266 -11.49 7.61 -28.10
N GLY A 267 -12.45 8.43 -27.68
CA GLY A 267 -12.37 9.88 -27.76
C GLY A 267 -13.63 10.56 -27.24
N ASP A 268 -13.47 11.76 -26.71
CA ASP A 268 -14.55 12.61 -26.20
C ASP A 268 -15.35 13.20 -27.39
N LEU A 269 -16.57 12.71 -27.64
CA LEU A 269 -17.34 13.05 -28.84
C LEU A 269 -18.20 14.31 -28.71
N ASP A 270 -18.56 14.74 -27.49
CA ASP A 270 -19.35 15.96 -27.28
C ASP A 270 -18.73 17.02 -26.34
N MET A 271 -17.46 16.81 -25.97
CA MET A 271 -16.56 17.70 -25.22
C MET A 271 -16.95 17.87 -23.74
N ASP A 272 -17.34 16.77 -23.07
CA ASP A 272 -17.80 16.78 -21.66
C ASP A 272 -16.77 16.28 -20.64
N GLY A 273 -15.71 15.58 -21.09
CA GLY A 273 -14.59 15.10 -20.28
C GLY A 273 -14.56 13.59 -20.03
N ASP A 274 -15.62 12.85 -20.38
CA ASP A 274 -15.62 11.38 -20.47
C ASP A 274 -15.28 10.95 -21.93
N ALA A 275 -15.27 9.64 -22.23
CA ALA A 275 -14.92 9.13 -23.57
C ALA A 275 -15.89 8.08 -24.12
N GLU A 276 -16.12 8.13 -25.44
CA GLU A 276 -16.93 7.16 -26.16
C GLU A 276 -16.09 6.11 -26.88
N ALA A 277 -16.68 4.92 -27.09
CA ALA A 277 -16.11 3.92 -27.98
C ALA A 277 -16.68 4.04 -29.40
N VAL A 278 -15.78 4.21 -30.37
CA VAL A 278 -16.08 4.33 -31.81
C VAL A 278 -15.55 3.12 -32.57
N TYR A 279 -16.40 2.57 -33.44
CA TYR A 279 -16.12 1.38 -34.25
C TYR A 279 -16.34 1.68 -35.73
N SER A 280 -15.42 1.21 -36.58
CA SER A 280 -15.60 1.21 -38.03
C SER A 280 -15.86 -0.23 -38.50
N LEU A 281 -17.11 -0.49 -38.85
CA LEU A 281 -17.70 -1.81 -39.09
C LEU A 281 -18.15 -1.95 -40.57
N VAL A 282 -18.51 -3.16 -40.98
CA VAL A 282 -19.09 -3.45 -42.29
C VAL A 282 -20.39 -4.23 -42.14
N ASN A 283 -21.39 -3.90 -42.97
CA ASN A 283 -22.63 -4.69 -43.05
C ASN A 283 -22.41 -5.99 -43.83
N GLU A 284 -22.65 -7.15 -43.22
CA GLU A 284 -22.43 -8.45 -43.88
C GLU A 284 -23.40 -8.72 -45.05
N GLY A 285 -24.53 -8.01 -45.10
CA GLY A 285 -25.59 -8.22 -46.09
C GLY A 285 -25.35 -7.54 -47.44
N ASP A 286 -24.65 -6.40 -47.46
CA ASP A 286 -24.38 -5.62 -48.68
C ASP A 286 -23.01 -4.94 -48.76
N SER A 287 -22.11 -5.21 -47.80
CA SER A 287 -20.74 -4.66 -47.72
C SER A 287 -20.66 -3.15 -47.52
N GLN A 288 -21.73 -2.48 -47.11
CA GLN A 288 -21.67 -1.06 -46.77
C GLN A 288 -20.90 -0.82 -45.45
N VAL A 289 -19.95 0.12 -45.48
CA VAL A 289 -19.24 0.58 -44.27
C VAL A 289 -20.20 1.33 -43.34
N VAL A 290 -20.12 1.03 -42.04
CA VAL A 290 -20.93 1.63 -40.97
C VAL A 290 -20.02 2.07 -39.83
N VAL A 291 -20.10 3.33 -39.43
CA VAL A 291 -19.44 3.84 -38.21
C VAL A 291 -20.46 3.93 -37.08
N LEU A 292 -20.09 3.41 -35.91
CA LEU A 292 -20.93 3.29 -34.72
C LEU A 292 -20.24 3.94 -33.51
N ALA A 293 -20.97 4.77 -32.77
CA ALA A 293 -20.53 5.33 -31.49
C ALA A 293 -21.40 4.81 -30.33
N LEU A 294 -20.77 4.30 -29.28
CA LEU A 294 -21.40 3.81 -28.04
C LEU A 294 -20.85 4.56 -26.82
N PRO A 295 -21.71 4.96 -25.86
CA PRO A 295 -21.25 5.54 -24.60
C PRO A 295 -20.61 4.45 -23.74
N LEU A 296 -19.56 4.82 -23.01
CA LEU A 296 -18.97 3.96 -21.99
C LEU A 296 -19.75 4.12 -20.69
N MET A 297 -20.13 2.99 -20.08
CA MET A 297 -21.00 2.96 -18.90
C MET A 297 -20.60 1.81 -17.99
N GLY A 298 -20.42 2.07 -16.70
CA GLY A 298 -20.13 1.06 -15.67
C GLY A 298 -21.28 0.06 -15.38
N GLY A 299 -22.30 -0.06 -16.24
CA GLY A 299 -23.34 -1.08 -16.08
C GLY A 299 -24.57 -0.93 -16.98
N GLY A 300 -24.99 -2.06 -17.54
CA GLY A 300 -26.16 -2.16 -18.44
C GLY A 300 -25.78 -1.94 -19.91
N VAL A 301 -26.55 -2.56 -20.82
CA VAL A 301 -26.21 -2.58 -22.25
C VAL A 301 -26.30 -1.15 -22.85
N PRO A 302 -25.24 -0.63 -23.47
CA PRO A 302 -25.25 0.70 -24.09
C PRO A 302 -26.22 0.78 -25.27
N SER A 303 -26.62 2.01 -25.60
CA SER A 303 -27.41 2.33 -26.79
C SER A 303 -26.60 3.25 -27.69
N PRO A 304 -26.59 3.05 -29.03
CA PRO A 304 -25.86 3.92 -29.95
C PRO A 304 -26.23 5.39 -29.77
N ILE A 305 -25.20 6.23 -29.66
CA ILE A 305 -25.34 7.70 -29.68
C ILE A 305 -25.74 8.12 -31.09
N TRP A 306 -24.98 7.60 -32.05
CA TRP A 306 -25.25 7.66 -33.47
C TRP A 306 -24.65 6.44 -34.18
N GLN A 307 -25.17 6.17 -35.38
CA GLN A 307 -24.71 5.11 -36.27
C GLN A 307 -24.93 5.60 -37.71
N VAL A 308 -23.88 5.60 -38.53
CA VAL A 308 -23.89 6.23 -39.86
C VAL A 308 -23.26 5.30 -40.89
N SER A 309 -24.03 4.94 -41.91
CA SER A 309 -23.55 4.22 -43.09
C SER A 309 -22.89 5.19 -44.08
N LEU A 310 -21.78 4.78 -44.70
CA LEU A 310 -21.04 5.59 -45.66
C LEU A 310 -21.37 5.20 -47.11
N ASP A 311 -21.41 6.18 -48.02
CA ASP A 311 -21.87 5.99 -49.41
C ASP A 311 -20.82 5.35 -50.35
N TYR A 312 -19.54 5.22 -49.92
CA TYR A 312 -18.44 4.72 -50.75
C TYR A 312 -17.44 3.84 -49.99
N GLY A 313 -16.85 2.86 -50.70
CA GLY A 313 -15.91 1.87 -50.18
C GLY A 313 -16.60 0.65 -49.55
N GLU A 314 -15.92 -0.50 -49.59
CA GLU A 314 -16.38 -1.79 -49.02
C GLU A 314 -15.61 -2.18 -47.76
N ILE A 315 -14.38 -1.65 -47.58
CA ILE A 315 -13.51 -1.94 -46.43
C ILE A 315 -13.11 -0.61 -45.75
N PRO A 316 -13.33 -0.45 -44.42
CA PRO A 316 -12.92 0.73 -43.67
C PRO A 316 -11.48 0.64 -43.16
N SER A 317 -10.91 1.79 -42.83
CA SER A 317 -9.72 1.88 -41.99
C SER A 317 -10.06 1.81 -40.51
N ASP A 318 -9.04 1.71 -39.67
CA ASP A 318 -9.20 2.15 -38.28
C ASP A 318 -9.70 3.61 -38.24
N PRO A 319 -10.60 3.98 -37.32
CA PRO A 319 -11.00 5.37 -37.12
C PRO A 319 -10.00 6.11 -36.23
N ALA A 320 -9.81 7.41 -36.49
CA ALA A 320 -9.11 8.38 -35.64
C ALA A 320 -10.10 9.43 -35.11
N TRP A 321 -9.72 10.16 -34.07
CA TRP A 321 -10.47 11.28 -33.49
C TRP A 321 -9.59 12.52 -33.43
N VAL A 322 -10.21 13.70 -33.53
CA VAL A 322 -9.52 14.99 -33.42
C VAL A 322 -10.43 16.06 -32.83
N LYS A 323 -9.90 16.82 -31.88
CA LYS A 323 -10.51 18.07 -31.42
C LYS A 323 -10.45 19.13 -32.52
N ILE A 324 -11.59 19.73 -32.86
CA ILE A 324 -11.71 20.83 -33.83
C ILE A 324 -11.69 22.18 -33.10
N ASP A 325 -12.43 22.29 -31.99
CA ASP A 325 -12.40 23.42 -31.05
C ASP A 325 -12.88 22.98 -29.66
N ASP A 326 -12.91 23.88 -28.68
CA ASP A 326 -13.34 23.63 -27.29
C ASP A 326 -14.82 23.18 -27.12
N THR A 327 -15.56 22.97 -28.21
CA THR A 327 -16.97 22.55 -28.22
C THR A 327 -17.31 21.57 -29.35
N ASN A 328 -16.34 21.13 -30.17
CA ASN A 328 -16.58 20.22 -31.29
C ASN A 328 -15.35 19.31 -31.53
N SER A 329 -15.57 18.01 -31.66
CA SER A 329 -14.59 17.03 -32.18
C SER A 329 -15.07 16.40 -33.49
N ALA A 330 -14.23 15.57 -34.12
CA ALA A 330 -14.57 14.82 -35.32
C ALA A 330 -13.90 13.45 -35.37
N VAL A 331 -14.59 12.47 -35.97
CA VAL A 331 -14.04 11.15 -36.31
C VAL A 331 -13.54 11.16 -37.75
N LEU A 332 -12.32 10.70 -37.97
CA LEU A 332 -11.67 10.59 -39.28
C LEU A 332 -11.45 9.13 -39.65
N LEU A 333 -11.69 8.76 -40.91
CA LEU A 333 -11.36 7.43 -41.42
C LEU A 333 -11.19 7.46 -42.94
N THR A 334 -10.63 6.38 -43.51
CA THR A 334 -10.74 6.11 -44.95
C THR A 334 -11.61 4.88 -45.22
N THR A 335 -12.10 4.78 -46.45
CA THR A 335 -12.73 3.56 -46.98
C THR A 335 -12.15 3.25 -48.37
N ILE A 336 -12.00 1.98 -48.71
CA ILE A 336 -11.48 1.52 -50.01
C ILE A 336 -12.45 0.56 -50.71
N ASP A 337 -12.54 0.64 -52.04
CA ASP A 337 -13.13 -0.39 -52.89
C ASP A 337 -11.99 -1.28 -53.43
N PRO A 338 -11.85 -2.54 -52.97
CA PRO A 338 -10.76 -3.41 -53.41
C PRO A 338 -10.90 -3.86 -54.88
N ASN A 339 -12.07 -3.66 -55.51
CA ASN A 339 -12.33 -4.08 -56.89
C ASN A 339 -11.75 -3.11 -57.94
N ASP A 340 -11.49 -1.85 -57.57
CA ASP A 340 -10.85 -0.86 -58.44
C ASP A 340 -9.84 0.07 -57.76
N GLY A 341 -9.58 -0.09 -56.46
CA GLY A 341 -8.54 0.62 -55.71
C GLY A 341 -8.91 2.04 -55.28
N ASN A 342 -10.11 2.54 -55.62
CA ASN A 342 -10.57 3.84 -55.17
C ASN A 342 -10.62 3.90 -53.64
N ILE A 343 -10.10 4.98 -53.08
CA ILE A 343 -10.07 5.28 -51.65
C ILE A 343 -10.69 6.66 -51.41
N TRP A 344 -11.44 6.80 -50.32
CA TRP A 344 -12.11 8.02 -49.89
C TRP A 344 -11.74 8.34 -48.45
N VAL A 345 -11.44 9.61 -48.15
CA VAL A 345 -11.29 10.12 -46.78
C VAL A 345 -12.58 10.76 -46.29
N TRP A 346 -12.90 10.50 -45.02
CA TRP A 346 -14.12 10.92 -44.35
C TRP A 346 -13.81 11.71 -43.08
N ARG A 347 -14.61 12.74 -42.83
CA ARG A 347 -14.72 13.45 -41.56
C ARG A 347 -16.17 13.42 -41.12
N LEU A 348 -16.44 12.85 -39.95
CA LEU A 348 -17.75 12.76 -39.32
C LEU A 348 -17.79 13.67 -38.09
N ASP A 349 -18.92 14.36 -37.88
CA ASP A 349 -19.16 15.23 -36.72
C ASP A 349 -19.24 14.42 -35.41
N GLY A 350 -18.48 14.78 -34.38
CA GLY A 350 -18.37 13.99 -33.13
C GLY A 350 -19.72 13.68 -32.48
N GLY A 351 -20.56 14.69 -32.28
CA GLY A 351 -21.83 14.54 -31.53
C GLY A 351 -23.00 13.93 -32.31
N ASN A 352 -22.87 13.60 -33.61
CA ASN A 352 -23.97 12.99 -34.39
C ASN A 352 -23.56 12.17 -35.64
N GLY A 353 -22.28 12.02 -35.92
CA GLY A 353 -21.74 11.22 -37.03
C GLY A 353 -21.95 11.79 -38.43
N ALA A 354 -22.51 12.99 -38.60
CA ALA A 354 -22.83 13.52 -39.92
C ALA A 354 -21.56 13.78 -40.77
N PRO A 355 -21.48 13.29 -42.02
CA PRO A 355 -20.29 13.47 -42.86
C PRO A 355 -20.18 14.91 -43.37
N HIS A 356 -19.05 15.57 -43.06
CA HIS A 356 -18.84 16.99 -43.37
C HIS A 356 -18.68 17.27 -44.88
N TRP A 357 -17.94 16.40 -45.60
CA TRP A 357 -17.71 16.55 -47.06
C TRP A 357 -18.40 15.48 -47.93
N GLY A 358 -18.91 14.39 -47.33
CA GLY A 358 -19.54 13.29 -48.07
C GLY A 358 -18.59 12.33 -48.80
N GLY A 359 -17.36 12.15 -48.29
CA GLY A 359 -16.36 11.21 -48.82
C GLY A 359 -15.53 11.82 -49.95
N VAL A 360 -14.32 12.30 -49.62
CA VAL A 360 -13.41 12.91 -50.60
C VAL A 360 -12.52 11.83 -51.20
N SER A 361 -12.69 11.53 -52.49
CA SER A 361 -11.83 10.55 -53.17
C SER A 361 -10.42 11.09 -53.35
N LEU A 362 -9.41 10.29 -52.99
CA LEU A 362 -7.99 10.63 -53.19
C LEU A 362 -7.54 10.39 -54.66
N ASN A 363 -8.45 9.93 -55.53
CA ASN A 363 -8.20 9.68 -56.96
C ASN A 363 -7.11 8.62 -57.23
N ASN A 364 -7.01 7.58 -56.39
CA ASN A 364 -6.16 6.42 -56.69
C ASN A 364 -6.54 5.82 -58.05
N LEU A 365 -5.55 5.51 -58.89
CA LEU A 365 -5.72 4.95 -60.24
C LEU A 365 -5.07 3.57 -60.38
N ASP A 366 -4.54 3.00 -59.30
CA ASP A 366 -3.74 1.78 -59.31
C ASP A 366 -4.56 0.52 -59.65
N GLY A 367 -5.87 0.54 -59.43
CA GLY A 367 -6.77 -0.57 -59.72
C GLY A 367 -6.86 -1.59 -58.58
N ASN A 368 -7.44 -2.76 -58.88
CA ASN A 368 -7.38 -3.89 -57.95
C ASN A 368 -5.92 -4.39 -57.86
N THR A 369 -5.37 -4.29 -56.65
CA THR A 369 -4.05 -4.74 -56.22
C THR A 369 -4.15 -5.71 -55.01
N ASP A 370 -5.30 -6.36 -54.85
CA ASP A 370 -5.68 -7.23 -53.71
C ASP A 370 -5.53 -6.59 -52.30
N SER A 371 -5.43 -5.26 -52.20
CA SER A 371 -5.23 -4.51 -50.94
C SER A 371 -6.55 -4.19 -50.22
N PRO A 372 -6.59 -4.13 -48.87
CA PRO A 372 -5.53 -4.50 -47.90
C PRO A 372 -5.52 -6.01 -47.57
N HIS A 373 -4.44 -6.51 -46.94
CA HIS A 373 -4.29 -7.94 -46.63
C HIS A 373 -4.64 -8.30 -45.17
N ILE A 374 -4.36 -7.40 -44.22
CA ILE A 374 -4.64 -7.47 -42.77
C ILE A 374 -5.31 -6.19 -42.26
N ARG A 375 -4.94 -5.01 -42.79
CA ARG A 375 -5.33 -3.72 -42.21
C ARG A 375 -5.34 -2.61 -43.26
N LEU A 376 -6.39 -1.78 -43.26
CA LEU A 376 -6.32 -0.46 -43.91
C LEU A 376 -5.93 0.57 -42.83
N PRO A 377 -4.73 1.19 -42.90
CA PRO A 377 -4.30 2.14 -41.88
C PRO A 377 -5.19 3.38 -41.84
N GLY A 378 -5.56 3.81 -40.63
CA GLY A 378 -6.32 5.03 -40.40
C GLY A 378 -5.49 6.32 -40.61
N PRO A 379 -6.14 7.48 -40.75
CA PRO A 379 -5.46 8.77 -40.73
C PRO A 379 -4.67 8.98 -39.42
N VAL A 380 -3.49 9.60 -39.50
CA VAL A 380 -2.69 10.02 -38.34
C VAL A 380 -2.74 11.54 -38.26
N VAL A 381 -3.16 12.10 -37.13
CA VAL A 381 -3.35 13.54 -36.92
C VAL A 381 -2.04 14.16 -36.41
N ALA A 382 -1.61 15.24 -37.07
CA ALA A 382 -0.29 15.85 -36.92
C ALA A 382 -0.35 17.36 -37.27
N GLU A 383 0.60 18.15 -36.78
CA GLU A 383 0.76 19.57 -37.15
C GLU A 383 1.74 19.65 -38.31
N LEU A 384 1.25 19.96 -39.52
CA LEU A 384 2.00 19.74 -40.76
C LEU A 384 2.43 21.02 -41.51
N ASP A 385 1.99 22.21 -41.09
CA ASP A 385 2.36 23.46 -41.78
C ASP A 385 2.53 24.71 -40.89
N GLY A 386 2.26 24.59 -39.58
CA GLY A 386 2.40 25.65 -38.60
C GLY A 386 1.30 26.71 -38.65
N THR A 387 0.14 26.40 -39.26
CA THR A 387 -1.00 27.31 -39.35
C THR A 387 -2.19 26.87 -38.47
N PRO A 388 -3.16 27.77 -38.15
CA PRO A 388 -4.25 27.42 -37.24
C PRO A 388 -5.29 26.49 -37.88
N GLY A 389 -5.05 25.18 -37.78
CA GLY A 389 -5.95 24.13 -38.25
C GLY A 389 -5.90 22.87 -37.40
N ALA A 390 -6.21 21.77 -38.07
CA ALA A 390 -5.85 20.41 -37.67
C ALA A 390 -5.59 19.64 -38.96
N GLU A 391 -4.48 18.91 -39.04
CA GLU A 391 -4.01 18.26 -40.26
C GLU A 391 -3.83 16.75 -40.01
N MET A 392 -3.75 15.99 -41.10
CA MET A 392 -3.65 14.53 -41.06
C MET A 392 -2.76 13.99 -42.17
N VAL A 393 -2.02 12.92 -41.87
CA VAL A 393 -1.38 12.06 -42.88
C VAL A 393 -2.31 10.89 -43.19
N VAL A 394 -2.61 10.70 -44.48
CA VAL A 394 -3.46 9.63 -45.00
C VAL A 394 -2.63 8.71 -45.89
N THR A 395 -2.86 7.40 -45.77
CA THR A 395 -2.12 6.36 -46.53
C THR A 395 -3.00 5.73 -47.60
N ILE A 396 -2.50 5.65 -48.83
CA ILE A 396 -3.05 4.81 -49.91
C ILE A 396 -2.22 3.52 -49.94
N PRO A 397 -2.79 2.34 -49.62
CA PRO A 397 -2.01 1.14 -49.29
C PRO A 397 -1.45 0.39 -50.52
N THR A 398 -1.74 0.85 -51.74
CA THR A 398 -1.60 0.04 -52.97
C THR A 398 -0.18 0.01 -53.54
N ASP A 399 0.21 -1.15 -54.07
CA ASP A 399 1.38 -1.36 -54.94
C ASP A 399 0.87 -1.84 -56.31
N ILE A 400 1.09 -1.03 -57.35
CA ILE A 400 0.63 -1.28 -58.72
C ILE A 400 1.61 -2.14 -59.54
N ASP A 401 2.90 -2.10 -59.24
CA ASP A 401 3.95 -2.71 -60.07
C ASP A 401 4.39 -4.10 -59.57
N GLY A 402 3.92 -4.48 -58.38
CA GLY A 402 3.98 -5.82 -57.81
C GLY A 402 5.36 -6.16 -57.25
N GLY A 403 6.00 -5.21 -56.56
CA GLY A 403 7.30 -5.39 -55.95
C GLY A 403 8.51 -4.97 -56.80
N SER A 404 8.31 -4.20 -57.87
CA SER A 404 9.39 -3.53 -58.60
C SER A 404 9.73 -2.18 -57.95
N THR A 405 10.78 -1.50 -58.42
CA THR A 405 11.31 -0.32 -57.70
C THR A 405 10.69 0.99 -58.19
N GLY A 406 9.96 1.68 -57.30
CA GLY A 406 9.59 3.09 -57.47
C GLY A 406 8.10 3.42 -57.48
N ASP A 407 7.21 2.48 -57.11
CA ASP A 407 5.75 2.68 -57.12
C ASP A 407 5.04 1.99 -55.92
N GLY A 408 5.56 2.23 -54.70
CA GLY A 408 4.94 1.77 -53.45
C GLY A 408 3.86 2.71 -52.91
N ALA A 409 3.31 2.34 -51.75
CA ALA A 409 2.22 3.04 -51.05
C ALA A 409 2.43 4.56 -50.92
N GLU A 410 1.34 5.32 -51.03
CA GLU A 410 1.36 6.80 -51.08
C GLU A 410 0.90 7.42 -49.77
N TYR A 411 1.65 8.41 -49.28
CA TYR A 411 1.37 9.15 -48.06
C TYR A 411 1.06 10.60 -48.42
N ILE A 412 -0.05 11.13 -47.91
CA ILE A 412 -0.59 12.44 -48.27
C ILE A 412 -0.88 13.24 -46.99
N GLY A 413 -0.23 14.39 -46.82
CA GLY A 413 -0.56 15.37 -45.79
C GLY A 413 -1.74 16.22 -46.22
N MET A 414 -2.77 16.33 -45.38
CA MET A 414 -4.06 16.94 -45.72
C MET A 414 -4.68 17.76 -44.58
N GLU A 415 -5.40 18.82 -44.95
CA GLU A 415 -6.19 19.67 -44.05
C GLU A 415 -7.49 18.98 -43.59
N VAL A 416 -7.74 18.90 -42.28
CA VAL A 416 -8.98 18.31 -41.72
C VAL A 416 -10.17 19.25 -41.87
N ASN A 417 -10.00 20.50 -42.33
CA ASN A 417 -11.12 21.43 -42.54
C ASN A 417 -11.78 21.38 -43.92
N ASP A 418 -10.99 21.22 -44.99
CA ASP A 418 -11.53 21.14 -46.36
C ASP A 418 -10.95 20.01 -47.24
N ALA A 419 -10.12 19.13 -46.68
CA ALA A 419 -9.44 18.04 -47.37
C ALA A 419 -8.55 18.51 -48.54
N THR A 420 -7.95 19.70 -48.43
CA THR A 420 -6.87 20.12 -49.34
C THR A 420 -5.56 19.40 -49.03
N GLU A 421 -4.82 19.06 -50.08
CA GLU A 421 -3.50 18.43 -50.02
C GLU A 421 -2.41 19.50 -49.74
N LEU A 422 -1.61 19.24 -48.71
CA LEU A 422 -0.41 20.01 -48.35
C LEU A 422 0.82 19.47 -49.10
N TRP A 423 1.00 18.16 -49.07
CA TRP A 423 2.09 17.42 -49.72
C TRP A 423 1.71 15.96 -49.96
N SER A 424 2.44 15.30 -50.85
CA SER A 424 2.33 13.86 -51.13
C SER A 424 3.70 13.24 -51.49
N PHE A 425 3.93 11.98 -51.11
CA PHE A 425 5.08 11.17 -51.53
C PHE A 425 4.74 9.67 -51.57
N ARG A 426 5.52 8.86 -52.30
CA ARG A 426 5.39 7.39 -52.33
C ARG A 426 6.57 6.70 -51.65
N ALA A 427 6.29 5.62 -50.93
CA ALA A 427 7.30 4.67 -50.47
C ALA A 427 8.07 4.09 -51.67
N THR A 428 9.32 3.68 -51.43
CA THR A 428 10.21 3.24 -52.53
C THR A 428 9.75 1.95 -53.22
N ASN A 429 8.92 1.14 -52.54
CA ASN A 429 8.28 -0.09 -53.03
C ASN A 429 7.18 -0.54 -52.03
N GLY A 430 6.23 -1.37 -52.47
CA GLY A 430 5.39 -2.21 -51.61
C GLY A 430 4.15 -1.58 -50.97
N PHE A 431 3.28 -2.47 -50.47
CA PHE A 431 2.01 -2.20 -49.81
C PHE A 431 2.20 -1.63 -48.40
N GLY A 432 1.41 -0.60 -48.04
CA GLY A 432 1.44 0.05 -46.73
C GLY A 432 0.20 -0.29 -45.90
N GLU A 433 0.34 -1.17 -44.91
CA GLU A 433 -0.77 -1.59 -44.04
C GLU A 433 -0.62 -1.15 -42.58
N ALA A 434 0.53 -0.59 -42.25
CA ALA A 434 0.78 0.14 -41.01
C ALA A 434 0.59 1.65 -41.24
N PRO A 435 0.06 2.40 -40.26
CA PRO A 435 0.08 3.86 -40.31
C PRO A 435 1.54 4.35 -40.18
N PRO A 436 1.86 5.53 -40.74
CA PRO A 436 3.17 6.13 -40.55
C PRO A 436 3.36 6.65 -39.12
N ASP A 437 4.61 6.77 -38.70
CA ASP A 437 5.01 7.58 -37.55
C ASP A 437 5.32 9.01 -38.00
N VAL A 438 4.98 9.99 -37.18
CA VAL A 438 4.93 11.42 -37.56
C VAL A 438 5.35 12.29 -36.37
N PHE A 439 6.52 12.92 -36.46
CA PHE A 439 7.15 13.62 -35.34
C PHE A 439 8.00 14.84 -35.73
N ASP A 440 8.19 15.75 -34.77
CA ASP A 440 9.01 16.97 -34.87
C ASP A 440 10.47 16.69 -34.47
N THR A 441 11.41 16.72 -35.42
CA THR A 441 12.85 16.53 -35.15
C THR A 441 13.59 17.81 -34.73
N THR A 442 12.90 18.94 -34.56
CA THR A 442 13.52 20.24 -34.25
C THR A 442 13.02 20.88 -32.95
N GLY A 443 11.86 20.46 -32.43
CA GLY A 443 11.20 21.02 -31.26
C GLY A 443 10.59 22.41 -31.49
N ASP A 444 10.16 22.71 -32.72
CA ASP A 444 9.51 23.99 -33.07
C ASP A 444 7.96 23.93 -33.06
N GLY A 445 7.41 22.71 -33.02
CA GLY A 445 5.98 22.41 -32.93
C GLY A 445 5.42 21.67 -34.15
N ILE A 446 6.12 21.72 -35.29
CA ILE A 446 5.69 21.14 -36.57
C ILE A 446 6.30 19.75 -36.75
N ASP A 447 5.46 18.76 -37.09
CA ASP A 447 5.91 17.41 -37.37
C ASP A 447 6.59 17.35 -38.75
N ASP A 448 7.92 17.36 -38.76
CA ASP A 448 8.73 17.43 -39.98
C ASP A 448 9.16 16.07 -40.53
N ARG A 449 9.08 15.02 -39.71
CA ARG A 449 9.45 13.65 -40.07
C ARG A 449 8.22 12.79 -40.31
N VAL A 450 8.20 12.05 -41.42
CA VAL A 450 7.22 10.99 -41.68
C VAL A 450 7.95 9.69 -42.02
N CYS A 451 7.87 8.74 -41.09
CA CYS A 451 8.50 7.43 -41.18
C CYS A 451 7.47 6.34 -41.47
N TRP A 452 7.83 5.36 -42.29
CA TRP A 452 6.91 4.34 -42.80
C TRP A 452 7.52 2.95 -42.85
N VAL A 453 6.63 1.96 -42.94
CA VAL A 453 6.97 0.58 -43.29
C VAL A 453 5.97 0.04 -44.31
N THR A 454 6.49 -0.63 -45.33
CA THR A 454 5.73 -1.32 -46.38
C THR A 454 6.26 -2.74 -46.55
N TRP A 455 5.55 -3.57 -47.32
CA TRP A 455 6.01 -4.90 -47.69
C TRP A 455 5.64 -5.25 -49.13
N TYR A 456 6.43 -6.13 -49.75
CA TYR A 456 6.14 -6.63 -51.10
C TYR A 456 6.54 -8.11 -51.25
N ARG A 457 6.10 -8.72 -52.36
CA ARG A 457 6.26 -10.16 -52.62
C ARG A 457 7.21 -10.45 -53.77
N VAL A 458 8.13 -11.39 -53.57
CA VAL A 458 9.05 -11.90 -54.61
C VAL A 458 8.91 -13.42 -54.72
N ASP A 459 8.30 -13.89 -55.81
CA ASP A 459 7.90 -15.29 -56.05
C ASP A 459 7.01 -15.88 -54.92
N THR A 460 7.60 -16.42 -53.86
CA THR A 460 6.93 -16.96 -52.66
C THR A 460 7.51 -16.43 -51.35
N ASP A 461 8.48 -15.53 -51.44
CA ASP A 461 9.12 -14.84 -50.33
C ASP A 461 8.49 -13.44 -50.19
N ARG A 462 8.62 -12.81 -49.03
CA ARG A 462 8.28 -11.39 -48.83
C ARG A 462 9.50 -10.60 -48.39
N LYS A 463 9.41 -9.29 -48.57
CA LYS A 463 10.42 -8.31 -48.14
C LYS A 463 9.70 -7.14 -47.52
N GLY A 464 10.22 -6.67 -46.39
CA GLY A 464 9.81 -5.40 -45.80
C GLY A 464 10.65 -4.28 -46.41
N VAL A 465 10.12 -3.07 -46.40
CA VAL A 465 10.89 -1.86 -46.67
C VAL A 465 10.49 -0.83 -45.63
N SER A 466 11.47 -0.15 -45.04
CA SER A 466 11.21 1.03 -44.21
C SER A 466 11.95 2.23 -44.78
N GLY A 467 11.54 3.44 -44.38
CA GLY A 467 12.23 4.68 -44.69
C GLY A 467 11.52 5.88 -44.08
N CYS A 468 12.19 7.04 -44.12
CA CYS A 468 11.70 8.29 -43.55
C CYS A 468 11.89 9.45 -44.53
N HIS A 469 10.98 10.43 -44.46
CA HIS A 469 11.05 11.67 -45.23
C HIS A 469 11.04 12.89 -44.32
N ASP A 470 11.81 13.92 -44.67
CA ASP A 470 11.54 15.31 -44.28
C ASP A 470 10.40 15.83 -45.18
N VAL A 471 9.25 16.20 -44.60
CA VAL A 471 8.10 16.75 -45.35
C VAL A 471 8.08 18.28 -45.43
N THR A 472 8.88 18.97 -44.62
CA THR A 472 9.02 20.44 -44.62
C THR A 472 10.01 20.95 -45.66
N ALA A 473 10.84 20.05 -46.21
CA ALA A 473 11.82 20.30 -47.26
C ALA A 473 11.33 21.31 -48.32
N SER A 474 12.11 22.37 -48.54
CA SER A 474 11.74 23.54 -49.37
C SER A 474 11.44 23.30 -50.87
N LEU A 475 11.39 22.04 -51.32
CA LEU A 475 11.04 21.61 -52.67
C LEU A 475 9.86 20.59 -52.69
N GLY A 476 9.21 20.35 -51.55
CA GLY A 476 8.35 19.19 -51.30
C GLY A 476 9.15 18.04 -50.65
N PRO A 477 8.46 16.99 -50.14
CA PRO A 477 9.06 15.94 -49.33
C PRO A 477 10.33 15.30 -49.91
N ALA A 478 11.29 15.01 -49.03
CA ALA A 478 12.60 14.46 -49.37
C ALA A 478 12.86 13.16 -48.60
N LEU A 479 13.14 12.08 -49.33
CA LEU A 479 13.59 10.80 -48.75
C LEU A 479 14.98 10.96 -48.13
N GLU A 480 15.09 10.66 -46.84
CA GLU A 480 16.33 10.75 -46.06
C GLU A 480 17.07 9.41 -46.08
N PHE A 481 16.41 8.34 -45.64
CA PHE A 481 16.90 6.96 -45.74
C PHE A 481 15.79 5.97 -46.10
N SER A 482 16.19 4.79 -46.59
CA SER A 482 15.30 3.63 -46.72
C SER A 482 16.11 2.33 -46.76
N HIS A 483 15.58 1.30 -46.09
CA HIS A 483 16.21 -0.01 -45.93
C HIS A 483 15.28 -1.13 -46.39
N LEU A 484 15.86 -2.13 -47.06
CA LEU A 484 15.23 -3.40 -47.37
C LEU A 484 15.37 -4.32 -46.14
N MET A 485 14.27 -4.66 -45.50
CA MET A 485 14.24 -5.70 -44.48
C MET A 485 14.11 -7.06 -45.17
N ASP A 486 15.15 -7.88 -44.99
CA ASP A 486 15.13 -9.25 -45.49
C ASP A 486 14.18 -10.12 -44.64
N ARG A 487 13.96 -11.35 -45.11
CA ARG A 487 13.00 -12.25 -44.47
C ARG A 487 13.56 -12.86 -43.18
N SER A 488 12.78 -12.80 -42.11
CA SER A 488 13.01 -13.44 -40.81
C SER A 488 12.81 -14.97 -40.81
N SER A 489 12.94 -15.60 -39.63
CA SER A 489 12.30 -16.90 -39.39
C SER A 489 10.76 -16.81 -39.53
N GLY A 490 10.07 -17.95 -39.67
CA GLY A 490 8.60 -18.02 -39.65
C GLY A 490 7.90 -18.53 -40.92
N ASN A 491 6.57 -18.36 -40.91
CA ASN A 491 5.66 -18.59 -42.03
C ASN A 491 5.71 -17.36 -42.97
N PRO A 492 5.74 -17.52 -44.31
CA PRO A 492 5.62 -16.38 -45.24
C PRO A 492 4.44 -15.44 -44.97
N ASN A 493 3.39 -15.90 -44.27
CA ASN A 493 2.31 -15.02 -43.83
C ASN A 493 2.70 -14.04 -42.72
N ASP A 494 3.66 -14.36 -41.84
CA ASP A 494 4.13 -13.50 -40.75
C ASP A 494 4.72 -12.18 -41.30
N GLU A 495 5.34 -12.26 -42.48
CA GLU A 495 6.04 -11.19 -43.21
C GLU A 495 5.07 -10.20 -43.91
N ILE A 496 4.08 -9.67 -43.18
CA ILE A 496 3.24 -8.50 -43.58
C ILE A 496 3.62 -7.34 -42.65
N ALA A 497 3.89 -6.16 -43.21
CA ALA A 497 4.15 -4.96 -42.42
C ALA A 497 2.84 -4.34 -41.90
N VAL A 498 2.45 -4.71 -40.68
CA VAL A 498 1.20 -4.27 -40.01
C VAL A 498 1.46 -3.45 -38.74
N SER A 499 2.54 -3.77 -38.02
CA SER A 499 3.03 -2.92 -36.91
C SER A 499 3.49 -1.57 -37.49
N PRO A 500 3.10 -0.44 -36.89
CA PRO A 500 3.70 0.86 -37.22
C PRO A 500 5.21 0.88 -36.88
N PRO A 501 5.98 1.77 -37.54
CA PRO A 501 7.23 2.26 -37.00
C PRO A 501 6.97 3.13 -35.77
N PHE A 502 8.00 3.43 -34.99
CA PHE A 502 7.96 4.46 -33.94
C PHE A 502 9.34 5.06 -33.73
N HIS A 503 9.40 6.30 -33.27
CA HIS A 503 10.63 6.98 -32.87
C HIS A 503 10.97 6.70 -31.40
N LEU A 504 12.26 6.53 -31.12
CA LEU A 504 12.79 6.35 -29.78
C LEU A 504 14.21 6.95 -29.68
N ASP A 505 14.57 7.60 -28.58
CA ASP A 505 15.92 8.15 -28.38
C ASP A 505 16.81 7.06 -27.74
N LEU A 506 17.65 6.42 -28.56
CA LEU A 506 18.49 5.28 -28.15
C LEU A 506 19.95 5.69 -27.86
N ASP A 507 20.43 6.83 -28.33
CA ASP A 507 21.83 7.28 -28.13
C ASP A 507 22.01 8.73 -27.58
N GLY A 508 20.94 9.50 -27.47
CA GLY A 508 20.92 10.89 -26.99
C GLY A 508 21.46 11.93 -27.98
N GLN A 509 21.57 11.61 -29.27
CA GLN A 509 22.10 12.48 -30.32
C GLN A 509 21.11 12.68 -31.49
N GLY A 510 21.20 13.82 -32.18
CA GLY A 510 20.54 14.04 -33.47
C GLY A 510 19.01 14.04 -33.43
N ALA A 511 18.40 13.51 -34.48
CA ALA A 511 17.00 13.09 -34.52
C ALA A 511 16.86 11.63 -34.03
N PRO A 512 15.79 11.28 -33.30
CA PRO A 512 15.63 9.95 -32.68
C PRO A 512 15.51 8.80 -33.69
N GLU A 513 15.86 7.61 -33.23
CA GLU A 513 15.92 6.39 -34.02
C GLU A 513 14.55 5.94 -34.49
N THR A 514 14.45 5.52 -35.75
CA THR A 514 13.24 4.85 -36.25
C THR A 514 13.33 3.36 -35.97
N VAL A 515 12.49 2.89 -35.05
CA VAL A 515 12.39 1.49 -34.64
C VAL A 515 11.20 0.83 -35.34
N VAL A 516 11.42 -0.35 -35.93
CA VAL A 516 10.45 -1.04 -36.80
C VAL A 516 10.48 -2.54 -36.57
N SER A 517 9.31 -3.13 -36.36
CA SER A 517 9.16 -4.58 -36.31
C SER A 517 8.63 -5.12 -37.64
N PHE A 518 9.21 -6.22 -38.13
CA PHE A 518 8.81 -6.85 -39.39
C PHE A 518 9.01 -8.36 -39.37
N GLY A 519 7.98 -9.11 -39.78
CA GLY A 519 8.01 -10.57 -39.78
C GLY A 519 8.16 -11.10 -38.35
N ARG A 520 9.37 -11.52 -37.99
CA ARG A 520 9.78 -11.98 -36.66
C ARG A 520 11.10 -11.35 -36.22
N THR A 521 11.29 -10.07 -36.49
CA THR A 521 12.54 -9.34 -36.24
C THR A 521 12.26 -7.88 -35.89
N LEU A 522 13.03 -7.30 -34.96
CA LEU A 522 13.04 -5.88 -34.60
C LEU A 522 14.30 -5.20 -35.16
N TRP A 523 14.10 -4.03 -35.76
CA TRP A 523 15.14 -3.21 -36.41
C TRP A 523 15.12 -1.79 -35.84
N ALA A 524 16.26 -1.11 -35.84
CA ALA A 524 16.36 0.32 -35.53
C ALA A 524 17.36 1.00 -36.47
N TRP A 525 17.11 2.27 -36.81
CA TRP A 525 18.04 3.08 -37.61
C TRP A 525 18.18 4.50 -37.03
N ASP A 526 19.43 4.91 -36.82
CA ASP A 526 19.86 6.27 -36.44
C ASP A 526 19.16 7.33 -37.30
N GLY A 527 18.51 8.31 -36.66
CA GLY A 527 17.62 9.25 -37.35
C GLY A 527 18.33 10.23 -38.30
N ASP A 528 19.58 10.59 -37.99
CA ASP A 528 20.42 11.54 -38.76
C ASP A 528 21.12 10.88 -39.97
N SER A 529 21.44 9.59 -39.89
CA SER A 529 22.30 8.86 -40.84
C SER A 529 21.64 7.68 -41.54
N GLY A 530 20.53 7.15 -41.00
CA GLY A 530 19.90 5.91 -41.45
C GLY A 530 20.79 4.70 -41.29
N THR A 531 21.43 4.51 -40.13
CA THR A 531 22.31 3.34 -39.90
C THR A 531 22.23 2.75 -38.49
N GLN A 532 22.12 1.42 -38.40
CA GLN A 532 22.24 0.64 -37.15
C GLN A 532 23.53 0.96 -36.36
N ALA A 533 24.64 1.18 -37.08
CA ALA A 533 25.95 1.48 -36.52
C ALA A 533 26.18 2.97 -36.17
N GLY A 534 25.15 3.81 -36.27
CA GLY A 534 25.14 5.15 -35.68
C GLY A 534 24.85 5.09 -34.20
N ILE A 535 23.70 4.50 -33.87
CA ILE A 535 23.08 4.31 -32.54
C ILE A 535 24.09 3.85 -31.46
N GLY A 536 24.62 2.62 -31.58
CA GLY A 536 25.33 1.99 -30.47
C GLY A 536 25.85 0.61 -30.81
N SER A 537 26.45 -0.08 -29.84
CA SER A 537 26.97 -1.44 -30.05
C SER A 537 25.88 -2.50 -30.07
N GLY A 538 24.87 -2.43 -29.20
CA GLY A 538 23.80 -3.42 -29.14
C GLY A 538 22.96 -3.47 -30.42
N TRP A 539 22.58 -2.30 -30.93
CA TRP A 539 21.81 -2.15 -32.17
C TRP A 539 22.62 -2.36 -33.47
N THR A 540 23.85 -2.91 -33.43
CA THR A 540 24.64 -3.11 -34.66
C THR A 540 24.13 -4.23 -35.58
N ASP A 541 23.42 -5.21 -35.04
CA ASP A 541 22.72 -6.29 -35.75
C ASP A 541 21.21 -6.22 -35.41
N GLU A 542 20.35 -6.93 -36.14
CA GLU A 542 18.90 -7.01 -35.89
C GLU A 542 18.50 -8.04 -34.80
N LEU A 543 17.42 -7.77 -34.05
CA LEU A 543 16.96 -8.64 -32.94
C LEU A 543 15.89 -9.65 -33.41
N ASP A 544 16.19 -10.94 -33.31
CA ASP A 544 15.31 -12.06 -33.67
C ASP A 544 14.19 -12.27 -32.63
N LEU A 545 12.92 -12.37 -33.06
CA LEU A 545 11.75 -12.47 -32.19
C LEU A 545 11.13 -13.90 -32.17
N PRO A 546 10.54 -14.34 -31.03
CA PRO A 546 9.98 -15.68 -30.86
C PRO A 546 8.59 -15.87 -31.48
N HIS A 547 7.86 -14.80 -31.80
CA HIS A 547 6.59 -14.78 -32.55
C HIS A 547 6.56 -13.68 -33.62
N ARG A 548 5.45 -13.58 -34.37
CA ARG A 548 5.26 -12.58 -35.42
C ARG A 548 5.00 -11.18 -34.84
N ALA A 549 5.51 -10.16 -35.49
CA ALA A 549 5.36 -8.77 -35.09
C ALA A 549 4.30 -8.05 -35.94
N TRP A 550 3.02 -8.39 -35.73
CA TRP A 550 1.87 -7.67 -36.32
C TRP A 550 1.26 -6.65 -35.36
N ALA A 551 1.48 -6.83 -34.06
CA ALA A 551 0.98 -5.92 -33.05
C ALA A 551 1.82 -4.64 -33.02
N ALA A 552 1.17 -3.49 -32.95
CA ALA A 552 1.84 -2.25 -32.56
C ALA A 552 2.47 -2.38 -31.16
N PRO A 553 3.69 -1.84 -30.97
CA PRO A 553 4.42 -1.92 -29.71
C PRO A 553 3.80 -1.01 -28.65
N ALA A 554 3.96 -1.41 -27.39
CA ALA A 554 3.80 -0.52 -26.24
C ALA A 554 5.11 -0.48 -25.45
N LEU A 555 5.50 0.70 -24.93
CA LEU A 555 6.75 0.88 -24.21
C LEU A 555 6.50 1.32 -22.76
N ALA A 556 7.03 0.60 -21.77
CA ALA A 556 6.88 0.95 -20.36
C ALA A 556 7.97 0.26 -19.53
N ASP A 557 8.05 0.55 -18.25
CA ASP A 557 8.84 -0.23 -17.28
C ASP A 557 7.98 -1.43 -16.84
N LEU A 558 8.07 -2.58 -17.54
CA LEU A 558 7.25 -3.77 -17.24
C LEU A 558 7.94 -4.72 -16.26
N ASP A 559 9.27 -4.88 -16.33
CA ASP A 559 10.02 -5.69 -15.36
C ASP A 559 10.40 -4.96 -14.07
N GLY A 560 10.21 -3.63 -14.02
CA GLY A 560 10.41 -2.83 -12.83
C GLY A 560 11.87 -2.48 -12.56
N ASP A 561 12.74 -2.52 -13.57
CA ASP A 561 14.15 -2.15 -13.46
C ASP A 561 14.42 -0.62 -13.51
N GLY A 562 13.44 0.17 -13.97
CA GLY A 562 13.54 1.62 -14.15
C GLY A 562 14.10 2.06 -15.50
N ALA A 563 14.35 1.13 -16.42
CA ALA A 563 14.51 1.36 -17.84
C ALA A 563 13.15 1.33 -18.57
N LEU A 564 13.23 1.47 -19.88
CA LEU A 564 12.12 1.33 -20.80
C LEU A 564 12.19 -0.05 -21.47
N ASP A 565 11.09 -0.78 -21.49
CA ASP A 565 10.89 -1.98 -22.31
C ASP A 565 10.16 -1.66 -23.62
N ILE A 566 10.22 -2.60 -24.57
CA ILE A 566 9.34 -2.67 -25.74
C ILE A 566 8.58 -4.00 -25.68
N ILE A 567 7.26 -3.99 -25.52
CA ILE A 567 6.43 -5.19 -25.65
C ILE A 567 5.72 -5.23 -27.02
N ILE A 568 5.90 -6.34 -27.75
CA ILE A 568 5.34 -6.56 -29.10
C ILE A 568 4.57 -7.87 -29.12
N GLY A 569 3.25 -7.79 -29.25
CA GLY A 569 2.36 -8.93 -29.09
C GLY A 569 2.51 -9.49 -27.68
N ASP A 570 3.04 -10.70 -27.57
CA ASP A 570 3.33 -11.39 -26.31
C ASP A 570 4.84 -11.50 -25.98
N THR A 571 5.69 -10.75 -26.68
CA THR A 571 7.15 -10.73 -26.47
C THR A 571 7.59 -9.43 -25.81
N LEU A 572 8.25 -9.51 -24.65
CA LEU A 572 8.92 -8.40 -24.00
C LEU A 572 10.38 -8.32 -24.46
N ILE A 573 10.81 -7.13 -24.88
CA ILE A 573 12.21 -6.77 -25.16
C ILE A 573 12.61 -5.74 -24.10
N SER A 574 13.69 -6.03 -23.39
CA SER A 574 14.22 -5.22 -22.29
C SER A 574 15.70 -4.89 -22.53
N ARG A 575 16.29 -4.15 -21.60
CA ARG A 575 17.72 -3.81 -21.59
C ARG A 575 18.58 -4.99 -21.12
N GLU A 576 19.77 -5.21 -21.70
CA GLU A 576 20.69 -6.27 -21.23
C GLU A 576 21.40 -5.88 -19.93
N ALA A 577 20.90 -6.35 -18.78
CA ALA A 577 21.48 -6.13 -17.45
C ALA A 577 21.13 -7.26 -16.46
N PRO A 578 22.03 -7.66 -15.54
CA PRO A 578 21.69 -8.55 -14.43
C PRO A 578 21.02 -7.78 -13.27
N ASP A 579 20.23 -8.48 -12.46
CA ASP A 579 19.65 -7.92 -11.22
C ASP A 579 19.62 -9.01 -10.13
N ILE A 580 20.44 -8.87 -9.08
CA ILE A 580 20.70 -9.95 -8.11
C ILE A 580 20.05 -9.66 -6.75
N ARG A 581 18.77 -9.99 -6.60
CA ARG A 581 17.99 -9.72 -5.38
C ARG A 581 17.89 -10.92 -4.40
N PRO A 582 17.76 -10.69 -3.08
CA PRO A 582 17.16 -11.65 -2.16
C PRO A 582 15.72 -11.97 -2.54
N PHE A 583 15.16 -13.08 -2.05
CA PHE A 583 13.75 -13.40 -2.28
C PHE A 583 12.79 -12.36 -1.65
N ILE A 584 11.96 -11.74 -2.49
CA ILE A 584 10.86 -10.81 -2.17
C ILE A 584 9.85 -11.35 -1.14
N ASP A 585 9.05 -10.48 -0.50
CA ASP A 585 8.15 -10.72 0.64
C ASP A 585 8.86 -11.24 1.92
N ASP A 586 9.98 -10.63 2.33
CA ASP A 586 10.78 -11.05 3.51
C ASP A 586 11.28 -12.51 3.49
N ARG A 587 11.25 -13.19 2.32
CA ARG A 587 11.65 -14.61 2.19
C ARG A 587 13.14 -14.82 1.94
N GLY A 588 13.93 -13.75 1.78
CA GLY A 588 15.37 -13.79 1.50
C GLY A 588 16.20 -14.37 2.64
N VAL A 589 15.68 -14.42 3.86
CA VAL A 589 16.24 -15.22 4.97
C VAL A 589 15.14 -16.05 5.63
N GLN A 590 15.30 -17.37 5.66
CA GLN A 590 14.38 -18.28 6.33
C GLN A 590 15.04 -18.98 7.52
N PHE A 591 14.30 -19.10 8.62
CA PHE A 591 14.75 -19.76 9.84
C PHE A 591 14.18 -21.17 9.96
N THR A 592 15.01 -22.13 10.39
CA THR A 592 14.61 -23.53 10.62
C THR A 592 15.13 -24.03 11.97
N PRO A 593 14.24 -24.30 12.96
CA PRO A 593 12.80 -23.99 12.95
C PRO A 593 12.54 -22.47 12.85
N SER A 594 11.35 -22.08 12.39
CA SER A 594 10.95 -20.67 12.26
C SER A 594 10.72 -19.96 13.60
N GLN A 595 10.50 -20.74 14.66
CA GLN A 595 10.43 -20.28 16.05
C GLN A 595 11.26 -21.24 16.92
N PRO A 596 12.57 -21.00 17.11
CA PRO A 596 13.41 -21.86 17.93
C PRO A 596 13.21 -21.60 19.43
N ASP A 597 13.42 -22.62 20.26
CA ASP A 597 13.39 -22.46 21.72
C ASP A 597 14.70 -21.89 22.27
N PRO A 598 14.69 -21.16 23.41
CA PRO A 598 15.87 -20.52 23.98
C PRO A 598 17.03 -21.47 24.22
N GLY A 599 18.22 -21.09 23.74
CA GLY A 599 19.43 -21.90 23.84
C GLY A 599 19.52 -23.08 22.88
N GLU A 600 18.50 -23.36 22.06
CA GLU A 600 18.60 -24.32 20.97
C GLU A 600 19.43 -23.77 19.79
N THR A 601 19.91 -24.67 18.93
CA THR A 601 20.56 -24.32 17.66
C THR A 601 19.56 -24.32 16.52
N PHE A 602 19.47 -23.21 15.79
CA PHE A 602 18.62 -23.07 14.61
C PHE A 602 19.48 -22.72 13.38
N THR A 603 18.91 -22.94 12.19
CA THR A 603 19.57 -22.61 10.92
C THR A 603 18.92 -21.38 10.31
N ALA A 604 19.70 -20.34 10.04
CA ALA A 604 19.31 -19.28 9.12
C ALA A 604 19.81 -19.64 7.71
N THR A 605 18.94 -19.57 6.70
CA THR A 605 19.26 -19.84 5.29
C THR A 605 18.89 -18.63 4.45
N ALA A 606 19.89 -18.08 3.76
CA ALA A 606 19.74 -16.98 2.83
C ALA A 606 19.39 -17.51 1.42
N TYR A 607 18.52 -16.82 0.68
CA TYR A 607 18.10 -17.12 -0.69
C TYR A 607 18.29 -15.90 -1.58
N ILE A 608 18.92 -16.10 -2.74
CA ILE A 608 19.30 -15.05 -3.70
C ILE A 608 19.02 -15.56 -5.12
N GLU A 609 18.47 -14.74 -5.99
CA GLU A 609 18.18 -15.04 -7.40
C GLU A 609 18.69 -13.93 -8.34
N ASN A 610 18.85 -14.25 -9.62
CA ASN A 610 19.05 -13.24 -10.67
C ASN A 610 17.73 -13.10 -11.43
N VAL A 611 17.13 -11.91 -11.43
CA VAL A 611 15.87 -11.60 -12.14
C VAL A 611 16.08 -10.68 -13.33
N GLY A 612 17.29 -10.16 -13.52
CA GLY A 612 17.64 -9.38 -14.69
C GLY A 612 17.79 -10.26 -15.94
N THR A 613 17.96 -9.63 -17.08
CA THR A 613 17.89 -10.25 -18.41
C THR A 613 19.13 -11.07 -18.81
N VAL A 614 20.28 -10.85 -18.16
CA VAL A 614 21.53 -11.55 -18.46
C VAL A 614 22.21 -12.11 -17.20
N SER A 615 23.11 -13.09 -17.40
CA SER A 615 23.91 -13.68 -16.32
C SER A 615 24.85 -12.65 -15.68
N SER A 616 25.15 -12.81 -14.39
CA SER A 616 25.94 -11.84 -13.61
C SER A 616 27.38 -11.62 -14.12
N GLY A 617 27.87 -12.45 -15.05
CA GLY A 617 29.16 -12.35 -15.75
C GLY A 617 30.42 -12.58 -14.90
N GLU A 618 30.36 -12.23 -13.61
CA GLU A 618 31.30 -12.59 -12.57
C GLU A 618 30.58 -13.21 -11.36
N ALA A 619 31.38 -13.73 -10.43
CA ALA A 619 30.90 -14.44 -9.25
C ALA A 619 30.43 -13.48 -8.14
N VAL A 620 29.15 -13.56 -7.77
CA VAL A 620 28.47 -12.71 -6.76
C VAL A 620 29.07 -12.90 -5.36
N ASP A 621 29.40 -11.82 -4.65
CA ASP A 621 29.71 -11.84 -3.21
C ASP A 621 28.43 -11.53 -2.40
N ALA A 622 28.19 -12.25 -1.30
CA ALA A 622 27.02 -12.02 -0.44
C ALA A 622 27.35 -12.21 1.05
N VAL A 623 26.65 -11.46 1.92
CA VAL A 623 26.86 -11.42 3.38
C VAL A 623 25.53 -11.51 4.12
N LEU A 624 25.51 -12.32 5.18
CA LEU A 624 24.41 -12.39 6.15
C LEU A 624 24.89 -11.87 7.51
N TYR A 625 24.19 -10.85 8.00
CA TYR A 625 24.30 -10.29 9.33
C TYR A 625 23.20 -10.88 10.23
N TYR A 626 23.47 -10.96 11.52
CA TYR A 626 22.48 -11.23 12.58
C TYR A 626 22.80 -10.28 13.73
N ASP A 627 21.84 -9.44 14.12
CA ASP A 627 22.02 -8.33 15.08
C ASP A 627 23.23 -7.45 14.71
N ASP A 628 23.32 -7.04 13.43
CA ASP A 628 24.43 -6.31 12.79
C ASP A 628 25.83 -6.98 12.84
N VAL A 629 25.94 -8.20 13.36
CA VAL A 629 27.18 -8.98 13.34
C VAL A 629 27.21 -9.88 12.09
N VAL A 630 28.28 -9.80 11.29
CA VAL A 630 28.50 -10.73 10.17
C VAL A 630 28.63 -12.16 10.70
N VAL A 631 27.59 -12.97 10.49
CA VAL A 631 27.59 -14.41 10.84
C VAL A 631 28.06 -15.27 9.68
N LYS A 632 27.88 -14.80 8.44
CA LYS A 632 28.31 -15.52 7.24
C LYS A 632 28.64 -14.57 6.10
N SER A 633 29.66 -14.94 5.33
CA SER A 633 29.95 -14.37 4.00
C SER A 633 30.24 -15.54 3.05
N VAL A 634 29.82 -15.39 1.81
CA VAL A 634 30.07 -16.34 0.72
C VAL A 634 30.44 -15.59 -0.56
N ARG A 635 31.13 -16.29 -1.46
CA ARG A 635 31.15 -15.94 -2.87
C ARG A 635 30.48 -17.09 -3.63
N LEU A 636 29.41 -16.77 -4.34
CA LEU A 636 28.65 -17.69 -5.17
C LEU A 636 29.38 -17.91 -6.50
N SER A 637 28.78 -18.66 -7.42
CA SER A 637 29.20 -18.63 -8.81
C SER A 637 28.67 -17.38 -9.51
N GLU A 638 29.01 -17.25 -10.78
CA GLU A 638 28.16 -16.59 -11.78
C GLU A 638 26.71 -17.12 -11.66
N MET A 639 25.72 -16.26 -11.86
CA MET A 639 24.30 -16.55 -11.67
C MET A 639 23.48 -16.17 -12.91
N ASP A 640 22.93 -17.18 -13.58
CA ASP A 640 22.06 -17.02 -14.76
C ASP A 640 20.63 -16.60 -14.34
N PRO A 641 19.91 -15.83 -15.18
CA PRO A 641 18.53 -15.40 -14.92
C PRO A 641 17.57 -16.55 -14.62
N VAL A 642 16.66 -16.36 -13.67
CA VAL A 642 15.54 -17.27 -13.41
C VAL A 642 14.41 -17.06 -14.43
N ALA A 643 13.35 -17.88 -14.34
CA ALA A 643 12.18 -17.71 -15.19
C ALA A 643 11.39 -16.45 -14.78
N PRO A 644 10.90 -15.63 -15.74
CA PRO A 644 10.62 -16.03 -17.12
C PRO A 644 11.79 -15.97 -18.10
N THR A 645 12.84 -15.19 -17.81
CA THR A 645 13.91 -14.87 -18.76
C THR A 645 14.86 -16.03 -19.05
N GLY A 646 15.16 -16.87 -18.05
CA GLY A 646 16.13 -17.96 -18.18
C GLY A 646 15.76 -19.26 -17.46
N ASP A 647 16.49 -20.33 -17.81
CA ASP A 647 16.46 -21.64 -17.15
C ASP A 647 17.32 -21.66 -15.85
N GLY A 648 17.69 -20.50 -15.31
CA GLY A 648 18.56 -20.36 -14.14
C GLY A 648 17.90 -20.79 -12.82
N THR A 649 18.70 -20.81 -11.76
CA THR A 649 18.26 -21.27 -10.43
C THR A 649 18.81 -20.41 -9.32
N PHE A 650 17.95 -20.08 -8.35
CA PHE A 650 18.35 -19.40 -7.12
C PHE A 650 19.54 -20.09 -6.42
N SER A 651 20.40 -19.27 -5.82
CA SER A 651 21.44 -19.70 -4.90
C SER A 651 20.97 -19.62 -3.44
N SER A 652 21.55 -20.44 -2.57
CA SER A 652 21.30 -20.34 -1.13
C SER A 652 22.50 -20.75 -0.29
N PHE A 653 22.58 -20.21 0.93
CA PHE A 653 23.60 -20.58 1.90
C PHE A 653 23.08 -20.47 3.33
N SER A 654 23.61 -21.31 4.22
CA SER A 654 23.13 -21.40 5.61
C SER A 654 24.23 -21.18 6.65
N VAL A 655 23.79 -20.83 7.86
CA VAL A 655 24.60 -20.75 9.08
C VAL A 655 23.80 -21.28 10.28
N GLU A 656 24.46 -22.05 11.14
CA GLU A 656 23.92 -22.48 12.43
C GLU A 656 24.12 -21.36 13.46
N LEU A 657 23.03 -20.93 14.10
CA LEU A 657 22.98 -19.91 15.14
C LEU A 657 22.44 -20.52 16.44
N THR A 658 22.61 -19.84 17.57
CA THR A 658 22.01 -20.21 18.86
C THR A 658 20.91 -19.22 19.19
N ALA A 659 19.72 -19.74 19.52
CA ALA A 659 18.58 -18.94 19.94
C ALA A 659 18.90 -18.22 21.26
N VAL A 660 18.83 -16.90 21.23
CA VAL A 660 18.81 -16.04 22.43
C VAL A 660 17.38 -15.50 22.55
N LEU A 661 16.95 -15.14 23.75
CA LEU A 661 15.62 -14.57 23.98
C LEU A 661 15.59 -13.08 23.62
N GLY A 662 14.50 -12.64 23.00
CA GLY A 662 14.30 -11.26 22.56
C GLY A 662 13.82 -11.16 21.12
N SER A 663 13.91 -9.94 20.56
CA SER A 663 13.75 -9.70 19.12
C SER A 663 15.12 -9.56 18.47
N HIS A 664 15.27 -10.17 17.30
CA HIS A 664 16.51 -10.24 16.53
C HIS A 664 16.23 -9.88 15.06
N THR A 665 17.25 -9.40 14.35
CA THR A 665 17.14 -9.09 12.91
C THR A 665 18.25 -9.79 12.14
N ALA A 666 17.87 -10.62 11.18
CA ALA A 666 18.79 -11.16 10.17
C ALA A 666 18.72 -10.28 8.92
N ARG A 667 19.88 -9.82 8.44
CA ARG A 667 19.97 -8.86 7.33
C ARG A 667 20.89 -9.41 6.27
N ILE A 668 20.37 -9.63 5.07
CA ILE A 668 21.11 -10.13 3.90
C ILE A 668 21.51 -8.96 3.02
N VAL A 669 22.76 -8.96 2.54
CA VAL A 669 23.29 -7.97 1.61
C VAL A 669 24.01 -8.70 0.48
N VAL A 670 23.48 -8.56 -0.73
CA VAL A 670 24.10 -8.90 -2.01
C VAL A 670 25.05 -7.77 -2.42
N ASP A 671 26.06 -8.10 -3.23
CA ASP A 671 27.19 -7.24 -3.60
C ASP A 671 27.54 -6.09 -2.63
N PRO A 672 27.99 -6.42 -1.40
CA PRO A 672 28.38 -5.44 -0.40
C PRO A 672 29.67 -4.65 -0.76
N HIS A 673 30.09 -4.70 -2.02
CA HIS A 673 31.30 -4.10 -2.56
C HIS A 673 31.05 -3.20 -3.79
N GLY A 674 29.87 -3.24 -4.42
CA GLY A 674 29.56 -2.49 -5.65
C GLY A 674 30.54 -2.85 -6.78
N ASN A 675 30.70 -4.15 -7.03
CA ASN A 675 31.56 -4.71 -8.07
C ASN A 675 30.81 -5.28 -9.28
N LEU A 676 29.52 -5.61 -9.13
CA LEU A 676 28.61 -5.91 -10.22
C LEU A 676 28.14 -4.61 -10.88
N THR A 677 27.75 -4.70 -12.15
CA THR A 677 26.99 -3.66 -12.86
C THR A 677 25.63 -4.26 -13.13
N GLN A 678 24.63 -3.76 -12.40
CA GLN A 678 23.24 -4.25 -12.41
C GLN A 678 22.33 -3.17 -12.97
N SER A 679 21.07 -3.51 -13.28
CA SER A 679 20.03 -2.50 -13.50
C SER A 679 19.67 -1.79 -12.19
N ARG A 680 19.51 -2.57 -11.10
CA ARG A 680 19.12 -2.09 -9.77
C ARG A 680 20.17 -2.37 -8.69
N PHE A 681 20.07 -1.60 -7.61
CA PHE A 681 20.88 -1.72 -6.39
C PHE A 681 20.05 -1.40 -5.11
N ASP A 682 18.76 -1.11 -5.24
CA ASP A 682 17.86 -0.79 -4.12
C ASP A 682 17.24 -2.04 -3.48
N ASN A 683 17.37 -3.17 -4.18
CA ASN A 683 16.93 -4.52 -3.86
C ASN A 683 18.09 -5.44 -3.42
N ASP A 684 19.35 -4.96 -3.39
CA ASP A 684 20.53 -5.74 -2.92
C ASP A 684 20.40 -6.18 -1.44
N GLU A 685 19.54 -5.54 -0.64
CA GLU A 685 19.46 -5.70 0.82
C GLU A 685 18.05 -5.94 1.34
N GLN A 686 17.88 -6.93 2.23
CA GLN A 686 16.60 -7.25 2.90
C GLN A 686 16.85 -7.59 4.40
N SER A 687 15.88 -7.28 5.27
CA SER A 687 15.97 -7.49 6.72
C SER A 687 14.76 -8.24 7.29
N VAL A 688 14.97 -9.48 7.72
CA VAL A 688 13.93 -10.36 8.27
C VAL A 688 14.04 -10.44 9.79
N ASN A 689 12.93 -10.22 10.50
CA ASN A 689 12.89 -10.20 11.96
C ASN A 689 12.55 -11.59 12.56
N LEU A 690 13.07 -11.87 13.75
CA LEU A 690 12.86 -13.12 14.49
C LEU A 690 12.68 -12.82 15.99
N THR A 691 11.48 -13.09 16.51
CA THR A 691 11.20 -12.98 17.95
C THR A 691 11.26 -14.36 18.61
N ILE A 692 12.07 -14.49 19.65
CA ILE A 692 12.30 -15.72 20.42
C ILE A 692 11.79 -15.49 21.85
N VAL A 693 10.86 -16.33 22.29
CA VAL A 693 10.21 -16.31 23.62
C VAL A 693 10.35 -17.67 24.30
N GLU A 694 10.09 -17.73 25.62
CA GLU A 694 10.12 -18.99 26.36
C GLU A 694 9.06 -19.99 25.85
N PRO A 695 9.28 -21.32 25.98
CA PRO A 695 8.29 -22.30 25.54
C PRO A 695 6.97 -22.18 26.30
N TYR A 696 7.03 -21.91 27.61
CA TYR A 696 5.86 -21.74 28.48
C TYR A 696 6.08 -20.57 29.45
N ASP A 697 5.20 -19.58 29.41
CA ASP A 697 5.12 -18.46 30.36
C ASP A 697 3.69 -17.89 30.39
N VAL A 698 3.30 -17.21 31.48
CA VAL A 698 1.99 -16.56 31.62
C VAL A 698 2.09 -15.21 32.34
N SER A 699 1.36 -14.21 31.84
CA SER A 699 1.18 -12.92 32.54
C SER A 699 -0.06 -12.93 33.43
N ILE A 700 0.03 -12.34 34.63
CA ILE A 700 -1.10 -12.20 35.58
C ILE A 700 -1.48 -10.72 35.71
N SER A 701 -2.65 -10.34 35.21
CA SER A 701 -3.10 -8.94 35.15
C SER A 701 -3.79 -8.52 36.45
N ILE A 702 -3.07 -7.84 37.34
CA ILE A 702 -3.61 -7.28 38.59
C ILE A 702 -4.09 -5.83 38.39
N PRO A 703 -5.28 -5.45 38.92
CA PRO A 703 -5.75 -4.06 38.93
C PRO A 703 -4.78 -3.09 39.62
N VAL A 704 -4.53 -1.95 38.99
CA VAL A 704 -3.57 -0.94 39.46
C VAL A 704 -4.00 -0.24 40.77
N ASP A 705 -5.31 -0.05 40.97
CA ASP A 705 -5.87 0.43 42.22
C ASP A 705 -6.54 -0.73 42.99
N PRO A 706 -6.32 -0.83 44.32
CA PRO A 706 -6.77 -1.99 45.10
C PRO A 706 -8.30 -2.09 45.16
N PRO A 707 -8.91 -3.25 44.84
CA PRO A 707 -10.34 -3.48 45.03
C PRO A 707 -10.81 -3.16 46.47
N ARG A 708 -11.97 -2.51 46.57
CA ARG A 708 -12.52 -1.93 47.80
C ARG A 708 -13.83 -2.61 48.18
N VAL A 709 -13.82 -3.41 49.26
CA VAL A 709 -14.98 -4.19 49.72
C VAL A 709 -15.74 -3.42 50.81
N ASP A 710 -17.07 -3.33 50.73
CA ASP A 710 -17.87 -2.72 51.80
C ASP A 710 -17.92 -3.64 53.04
N PRO A 711 -17.85 -3.08 54.27
CA PRO A 711 -18.03 -3.87 55.50
C PRO A 711 -19.35 -4.67 55.52
N GLY A 712 -19.24 -5.99 55.54
CA GLY A 712 -20.38 -6.92 55.51
C GLY A 712 -20.90 -7.27 54.12
N SER A 713 -20.19 -6.90 53.05
CA SER A 713 -20.46 -7.33 51.67
C SER A 713 -19.36 -8.26 51.14
N ASN A 714 -19.49 -8.62 49.87
CA ASN A 714 -18.46 -9.27 49.09
C ASN A 714 -18.30 -8.59 47.73
N MET A 715 -17.13 -8.77 47.13
CA MET A 715 -16.76 -8.27 45.81
C MET A 715 -16.16 -9.43 45.02
N ASP A 716 -16.57 -9.57 43.77
CA ASP A 716 -15.96 -10.49 42.81
C ASP A 716 -14.96 -9.69 41.97
N ILE A 717 -13.77 -10.26 41.77
CA ILE A 717 -12.66 -9.62 41.06
C ILE A 717 -12.22 -10.59 39.95
N ASP A 718 -12.36 -10.16 38.70
CA ASP A 718 -11.91 -10.89 37.53
C ASP A 718 -10.45 -10.52 37.20
N ILE A 719 -9.65 -11.53 36.92
CA ILE A 719 -8.18 -11.46 36.81
C ILE A 719 -7.78 -12.20 35.53
N PRO A 720 -7.53 -11.48 34.41
CA PRO A 720 -7.14 -12.11 33.16
C PRO A 720 -5.67 -12.56 33.17
N ILE A 721 -5.45 -13.78 32.72
CA ILE A 721 -4.17 -14.48 32.69
C ILE A 721 -3.94 -14.98 31.26
N SER A 722 -2.89 -14.49 30.61
CA SER A 722 -2.60 -14.77 29.19
C SER A 722 -1.32 -15.60 29.06
N SER A 723 -1.27 -16.52 28.08
CA SER A 723 0.01 -17.13 27.71
C SER A 723 0.93 -16.09 27.07
N THR A 724 2.16 -15.99 27.60
CA THR A 724 3.28 -15.21 27.05
C THR A 724 4.35 -16.13 26.44
N GLY A 725 4.27 -17.44 26.69
CA GLY A 725 5.13 -18.44 26.05
C GLY A 725 4.62 -18.92 24.69
N ARG A 726 5.54 -19.52 23.91
CA ARG A 726 5.35 -20.01 22.54
C ARG A 726 4.35 -21.17 22.41
N LEU A 727 4.22 -21.99 23.44
CA LEU A 727 3.37 -23.18 23.48
C LEU A 727 2.23 -23.01 24.48
N ALA A 728 1.06 -23.55 24.15
CA ALA A 728 -0.05 -23.65 25.08
C ALA A 728 0.33 -24.49 26.31
N GLY A 729 0.25 -23.90 27.49
CA GLY A 729 0.56 -24.56 28.76
C GLY A 729 -0.69 -25.02 29.49
N ILE A 730 -0.59 -26.12 30.24
CA ILE A 730 -1.60 -26.54 31.22
C ILE A 730 -1.14 -26.06 32.59
N TRP A 731 -1.90 -25.18 33.23
CA TRP A 731 -1.53 -24.50 34.46
C TRP A 731 -2.54 -24.73 35.59
N THR A 732 -2.07 -24.71 36.83
CA THR A 732 -2.90 -24.70 38.03
C THR A 732 -2.68 -23.40 38.81
N MET A 733 -3.76 -22.73 39.19
CA MET A 733 -3.74 -21.55 40.06
C MET A 733 -3.77 -21.96 41.54
N SER A 734 -3.10 -21.16 42.37
CA SER A 734 -3.22 -21.20 43.84
C SER A 734 -3.33 -19.78 44.41
N ILE A 735 -3.99 -19.65 45.56
CA ILE A 735 -4.21 -18.38 46.27
C ILE A 735 -3.75 -18.56 47.72
N ASP A 736 -2.90 -17.64 48.21
CA ASP A 736 -2.57 -17.46 49.63
C ASP A 736 -3.30 -16.22 50.16
N ASP A 737 -4.13 -16.41 51.20
CA ASP A 737 -4.92 -15.36 51.87
C ASP A 737 -4.43 -15.05 53.29
N SER A 738 -3.27 -15.57 53.70
CA SER A 738 -2.70 -15.40 55.05
C SER A 738 -2.35 -13.95 55.44
N THR A 739 -2.31 -13.05 54.46
CA THR A 739 -2.05 -11.61 54.55
C THR A 739 -3.32 -10.73 54.49
N LEU A 740 -4.51 -11.32 54.52
CA LEU A 740 -5.76 -10.57 54.70
C LEU A 740 -5.98 -10.13 56.16
N PRO A 741 -6.80 -9.09 56.42
CA PRO A 741 -7.19 -8.69 57.77
C PRO A 741 -8.01 -9.77 58.49
N ASN A 742 -8.02 -9.73 59.82
CA ASN A 742 -8.74 -10.70 60.66
C ASN A 742 -10.23 -10.85 60.24
N ASN A 743 -10.69 -12.10 60.09
CA ASN A 743 -12.04 -12.48 59.67
C ASN A 743 -12.44 -12.12 58.22
N TRP A 744 -11.55 -11.57 57.39
CA TRP A 744 -11.74 -11.54 55.94
C TRP A 744 -11.49 -12.93 55.35
N THR A 745 -12.03 -13.20 54.16
CA THR A 745 -11.82 -14.47 53.44
C THR A 745 -11.77 -14.25 51.94
N ALA A 746 -10.85 -14.91 51.24
CA ALA A 746 -10.91 -15.08 49.80
C ALA A 746 -11.52 -16.44 49.42
N GLN A 747 -12.17 -16.51 48.26
CA GLN A 747 -12.64 -17.75 47.66
C GLN A 747 -12.49 -17.67 46.14
N ASP A 748 -11.76 -18.63 45.56
CA ASP A 748 -11.82 -18.91 44.13
C ASP A 748 -13.24 -19.37 43.73
N ILE A 749 -13.82 -18.69 42.74
CA ILE A 749 -15.11 -19.00 42.14
C ILE A 749 -15.03 -19.07 40.60
N SER A 750 -13.82 -19.22 40.05
CA SER A 750 -13.52 -19.24 38.61
C SER A 750 -14.39 -20.24 37.85
N ASN A 751 -14.98 -19.80 36.74
CA ASN A 751 -15.90 -20.64 35.97
C ASN A 751 -15.16 -21.80 35.29
N GLY A 752 -15.56 -23.03 35.60
CA GLY A 752 -14.87 -24.26 35.19
C GLY A 752 -13.84 -24.78 36.20
N GLY A 753 -13.44 -23.97 37.18
CA GLY A 753 -12.37 -24.27 38.14
C GLY A 753 -11.05 -23.59 37.77
N SER A 754 -9.97 -24.04 38.41
CA SER A 754 -8.66 -23.37 38.43
C SER A 754 -7.46 -24.33 38.43
N THR A 755 -7.71 -25.63 38.23
CA THR A 755 -6.70 -26.70 38.19
C THR A 755 -6.65 -27.32 36.81
N SER A 756 -5.45 -27.54 36.26
CA SER A 756 -5.23 -28.07 34.91
C SER A 756 -5.97 -27.27 33.83
N ILE A 757 -5.86 -25.94 33.89
CA ILE A 757 -6.40 -25.00 32.90
C ILE A 757 -5.43 -24.89 31.74
N GLN A 758 -5.86 -25.28 30.55
CA GLN A 758 -5.12 -25.05 29.32
C GLN A 758 -5.27 -23.57 28.91
N ILE A 759 -4.14 -22.85 28.80
CA ILE A 759 -4.09 -21.45 28.37
C ILE A 759 -3.33 -21.42 27.04
N GLU A 760 -4.04 -21.07 25.98
CA GLU A 760 -3.47 -20.90 24.64
C GLU A 760 -2.85 -19.49 24.49
N PRO A 761 -1.90 -19.30 23.56
CA PRO A 761 -1.60 -17.97 23.02
C PRO A 761 -2.88 -17.24 22.58
N GLU A 762 -2.90 -15.92 22.75
CA GLU A 762 -4.00 -15.01 22.39
C GLU A 762 -5.36 -15.24 23.10
N GLN A 763 -5.56 -16.33 23.84
CA GLN A 763 -6.81 -16.64 24.54
C GLN A 763 -6.65 -16.57 26.07
N PRO A 764 -6.82 -15.38 26.68
CA PRO A 764 -6.71 -15.23 28.13
C PRO A 764 -7.74 -16.07 28.88
N TRP A 765 -7.30 -16.74 29.94
CA TRP A 765 -8.17 -17.32 30.95
C TRP A 765 -8.44 -16.29 32.05
N THR A 766 -9.71 -16.09 32.40
CA THR A 766 -10.09 -15.22 33.51
C THR A 766 -10.33 -16.03 34.78
N ALA A 767 -9.48 -15.82 35.79
CA ALA A 767 -9.75 -16.27 37.14
C ALA A 767 -10.72 -15.28 37.83
N THR A 768 -11.68 -15.78 38.63
CA THR A 768 -12.60 -14.95 39.40
C THR A 768 -12.44 -15.23 40.89
N VAL A 769 -11.98 -14.22 41.64
CA VAL A 769 -11.76 -14.31 43.08
C VAL A 769 -12.81 -13.49 43.82
N ARG A 770 -13.59 -14.15 44.68
CA ARG A 770 -14.52 -13.49 45.61
C ARG A 770 -13.82 -13.16 46.90
N ILE A 771 -13.82 -11.89 47.29
CA ILE A 771 -13.35 -11.43 48.59
C ILE A 771 -14.55 -10.99 49.43
N SER A 772 -14.58 -11.40 50.71
CA SER A 772 -15.67 -11.06 51.64
C SER A 772 -15.13 -10.34 52.88
N ALA A 773 -15.72 -9.19 53.21
CA ALA A 773 -15.35 -8.39 54.37
C ALA A 773 -16.38 -8.56 55.51
N PRO A 774 -15.97 -8.75 56.78
CA PRO A 774 -16.90 -8.89 57.89
C PRO A 774 -17.70 -7.58 58.15
N PRO A 775 -18.92 -7.64 58.73
CA PRO A 775 -19.70 -6.45 59.08
C PRO A 775 -19.00 -5.51 60.08
N GLU A 776 -18.10 -6.06 60.90
CA GLU A 776 -17.23 -5.33 61.81
C GLU A 776 -15.90 -4.84 61.19
N ALA A 777 -15.68 -5.05 59.89
CA ALA A 777 -14.48 -4.55 59.20
C ALA A 777 -14.35 -3.04 59.42
N LEU A 778 -13.19 -2.61 59.91
CA LEU A 778 -12.90 -1.20 60.09
C LEU A 778 -12.55 -0.61 58.73
N GLY A 779 -12.90 0.65 58.51
CA GLY A 779 -12.40 1.40 57.34
C GLY A 779 -10.87 1.60 57.33
N SER A 780 -10.13 1.02 58.28
CA SER A 780 -8.66 0.92 58.32
C SER A 780 -8.12 -0.38 57.76
N ASP A 781 -8.95 -1.40 57.56
CA ASP A 781 -8.49 -2.74 57.23
C ASP A 781 -8.01 -2.81 55.77
N ASN A 782 -6.81 -3.34 55.58
CA ASN A 782 -6.17 -3.56 54.29
C ASN A 782 -5.22 -4.78 54.35
N GLY A 783 -4.91 -5.34 53.20
CA GLY A 783 -4.06 -6.53 53.06
C GLY A 783 -3.84 -6.88 51.60
N HIS A 784 -3.43 -8.12 51.31
CA HIS A 784 -3.34 -8.62 49.93
C HIS A 784 -3.54 -10.14 49.87
N LEU A 785 -3.71 -10.64 48.65
CA LEU A 785 -3.61 -12.06 48.28
C LEU A 785 -2.36 -12.30 47.44
N THR A 786 -1.73 -13.46 47.56
CA THR A 786 -0.73 -13.91 46.58
C THR A 786 -1.38 -14.92 45.65
N ILE A 787 -1.39 -14.63 44.35
CA ILE A 787 -1.91 -15.53 43.31
C ILE A 787 -0.71 -16.12 42.58
N THR A 788 -0.67 -17.44 42.44
CA THR A 788 0.44 -18.15 41.77
C THR A 788 -0.09 -19.15 40.77
N MET A 789 0.33 -19.01 39.50
CA MET A 789 0.19 -20.00 38.45
C MET A 789 1.39 -20.94 38.49
N THR A 790 1.17 -22.24 38.30
CA THR A 790 2.21 -23.28 38.22
C THR A 790 1.93 -24.15 37.01
N LEU A 791 2.93 -24.44 36.18
CA LEU A 791 2.78 -25.33 35.05
C LEU A 791 2.63 -26.78 35.55
N ASP A 792 1.58 -27.50 35.11
CA ASP A 792 1.29 -28.87 35.55
C ASP A 792 2.36 -29.87 35.05
N GLU A 793 3.06 -29.56 33.95
CA GLU A 793 4.10 -30.42 33.37
C GLU A 793 5.49 -30.21 33.99
N ASP A 794 5.84 -28.98 34.40
CA ASP A 794 7.02 -28.70 35.23
C ASP A 794 6.72 -27.65 36.32
N ALA A 795 6.56 -28.14 37.55
CA ALA A 795 6.29 -27.32 38.73
C ALA A 795 7.46 -26.43 39.20
N ASN A 796 8.57 -26.37 38.46
CA ASN A 796 9.59 -25.31 38.63
C ASN A 796 9.21 -24.02 37.87
N ILE A 797 8.29 -24.09 36.89
CA ILE A 797 7.79 -22.92 36.15
C ILE A 797 6.57 -22.37 36.88
N THR A 798 6.78 -21.24 37.57
CA THR A 798 5.76 -20.58 38.40
C THR A 798 5.79 -19.07 38.22
N VAL A 799 4.63 -18.46 38.01
CA VAL A 799 4.47 -17.00 37.98
C VAL A 799 3.54 -16.57 39.12
N SER A 800 3.94 -15.56 39.87
CA SER A 800 3.19 -15.06 41.04
C SER A 800 2.93 -13.56 40.94
N SER A 801 1.79 -13.11 41.45
CA SER A 801 1.48 -11.69 41.61
C SER A 801 0.66 -11.39 42.87
N LEU A 802 0.68 -10.15 43.33
CA LEU A 802 0.03 -9.70 44.57
C LEU A 802 -1.23 -8.89 44.23
N LEU A 803 -2.39 -9.32 44.72
CA LEU A 803 -3.65 -8.58 44.62
C LEU A 803 -3.92 -7.81 45.93
N PRO A 804 -3.67 -6.49 46.00
CA PRO A 804 -3.94 -5.68 47.19
C PRO A 804 -5.44 -5.45 47.41
N VAL A 805 -5.86 -5.22 48.66
CA VAL A 805 -7.27 -5.13 49.06
C VAL A 805 -7.47 -4.08 50.16
N GLU A 806 -8.52 -3.26 50.07
CA GLU A 806 -8.91 -2.30 51.12
C GLU A 806 -10.38 -2.42 51.56
N ALA A 807 -10.68 -2.00 52.79
CA ALA A 807 -12.03 -1.68 53.23
C ALA A 807 -12.54 -0.39 52.57
N ASN A 808 -13.68 -0.46 51.88
CA ASN A 808 -14.38 0.71 51.34
C ASN A 808 -14.95 1.58 52.47
N ARG A 809 -15.07 2.89 52.24
CA ARG A 809 -15.40 3.87 53.29
C ARG A 809 -15.99 5.17 52.74
N THR A 810 -16.67 5.92 53.60
CA THR A 810 -17.22 7.26 53.29
C THR A 810 -16.36 8.41 53.84
N ARG A 811 -15.34 8.11 54.63
CA ARG A 811 -14.33 9.02 55.19
C ARG A 811 -13.05 8.26 55.53
N GLY A 812 -11.88 8.78 55.16
CA GLY A 812 -10.58 8.17 55.44
C GLY A 812 -9.53 8.53 54.39
N LEU A 813 -8.26 8.21 54.66
CA LEU A 813 -7.20 8.18 53.64
C LEU A 813 -6.90 6.73 53.23
N SER A 814 -6.54 6.48 51.97
CA SER A 814 -5.70 5.35 51.58
C SER A 814 -4.24 5.82 51.58
N ILE A 815 -3.31 4.93 51.93
CA ILE A 815 -1.87 5.13 51.83
C ILE A 815 -1.29 3.82 51.32
N ARG A 816 -0.63 3.84 50.16
CA ARG A 816 -0.12 2.63 49.51
C ARG A 816 1.22 2.84 48.81
N GLY A 817 2.07 1.81 48.80
CA GLY A 817 3.28 1.75 47.98
C GLY A 817 2.97 1.36 46.52
N PRO A 818 4.02 1.14 45.69
CA PRO A 818 3.84 0.86 44.25
C PRO A 818 2.98 -0.38 43.95
N ALA A 819 3.10 -1.44 44.75
CA ALA A 819 2.30 -2.67 44.64
C ALA A 819 0.86 -2.54 45.21
N GLY A 820 0.40 -1.33 45.52
CA GLY A 820 -0.92 -1.06 46.10
C GLY A 820 -1.12 -1.48 47.56
N THR A 821 -0.10 -2.13 48.17
CA THR A 821 -0.08 -2.56 49.58
C THR A 821 0.30 -1.43 50.54
N ALA A 822 0.14 -1.65 51.85
CA ALA A 822 0.58 -0.72 52.90
C ALA A 822 2.09 -0.85 53.24
N GLU A 823 2.90 -1.27 52.26
CA GLU A 823 4.35 -1.43 52.38
C GLU A 823 5.03 -0.72 51.19
N THR A 824 6.22 -0.16 51.40
CA THR A 824 7.05 0.37 50.31
C THR A 824 8.54 0.24 50.64
N THR A 825 9.35 -0.01 49.62
CA THR A 825 10.81 -0.12 49.73
C THR A 825 11.47 0.99 48.91
N GLY A 826 12.52 1.59 49.46
CA GLY A 826 13.25 2.68 48.82
C GLY A 826 14.75 2.51 48.86
N TYR A 827 15.40 2.78 47.74
CA TYR A 827 16.83 2.59 47.57
C TYR A 827 17.60 3.92 47.63
N GLY A 828 18.84 3.87 48.10
CA GLY A 828 19.68 5.06 48.19
C GLY A 828 21.18 4.76 48.25
N LEU A 829 21.96 5.59 47.54
CA LEU A 829 23.41 5.55 47.58
C LEU A 829 23.93 5.95 48.97
N PRO A 830 24.93 5.27 49.57
CA PRO A 830 25.53 5.68 50.83
C PRO A 830 26.07 7.12 50.77
N GLY A 831 25.56 7.99 51.63
CA GLY A 831 25.86 9.43 51.64
C GLY A 831 24.86 10.31 50.87
N SER A 832 23.86 9.71 50.24
CA SER A 832 22.73 10.37 49.57
C SER A 832 21.43 10.23 50.39
N LEU A 833 20.31 10.63 49.80
CA LEU A 833 18.96 10.26 50.26
C LEU A 833 18.57 8.92 49.63
N GLY A 834 17.96 8.04 50.41
CA GLY A 834 17.10 6.98 49.87
C GLY A 834 15.71 7.54 49.58
N SER A 835 15.07 7.05 48.52
CA SER A 835 13.73 7.47 48.07
C SER A 835 12.80 6.27 48.06
N ALA A 836 11.62 6.39 48.70
CA ALA A 836 10.55 5.39 48.68
C ALA A 836 9.21 6.03 48.31
N TRP A 837 8.62 5.63 47.19
CA TRP A 837 7.37 6.17 46.67
C TRP A 837 6.16 5.64 47.45
N LEU A 838 5.18 6.52 47.64
CA LEU A 838 3.87 6.21 48.22
C LEU A 838 2.79 7.16 47.72
N LEU A 839 1.58 6.64 47.58
CA LEU A 839 0.39 7.36 47.14
C LEU A 839 -0.58 7.55 48.29
N VAL A 840 -1.02 8.80 48.52
CA VAL A 840 -2.05 9.15 49.50
C VAL A 840 -3.31 9.59 48.78
N GLU A 841 -4.44 8.94 49.06
CA GLU A 841 -5.73 9.24 48.43
C GLU A 841 -6.79 9.58 49.48
N ASN A 842 -7.58 10.62 49.26
CA ASN A 842 -8.71 10.96 50.12
C ASN A 842 -9.99 10.22 49.71
N LEU A 843 -10.33 9.18 50.49
CA LEU A 843 -11.54 8.37 50.35
C LEU A 843 -12.76 8.99 51.05
N GLY A 844 -12.65 10.23 51.53
CA GLY A 844 -13.77 10.99 52.06
C GLY A 844 -14.53 11.78 51.00
N ASN A 845 -15.83 11.95 51.22
CA ASN A 845 -16.68 12.85 50.43
C ASN A 845 -16.49 14.35 50.75
N ALA A 846 -15.50 14.69 51.59
CA ALA A 846 -15.15 16.04 51.99
C ALA A 846 -13.63 16.26 51.87
N GLN A 847 -13.21 17.52 51.74
CA GLN A 847 -11.79 17.87 51.73
C GLN A 847 -11.18 17.57 53.11
N GLU A 848 -10.20 16.67 53.16
CA GLU A 848 -9.48 16.33 54.39
C GLU A 848 -8.12 17.05 54.44
N THR A 849 -7.63 17.30 55.64
CA THR A 849 -6.32 17.94 55.90
C THR A 849 -5.59 17.13 56.94
N VAL A 850 -4.34 16.78 56.66
CA VAL A 850 -3.52 15.98 57.56
C VAL A 850 -3.24 16.79 58.84
N SER A 851 -3.79 16.30 59.95
CA SER A 851 -3.69 16.93 61.26
C SER A 851 -2.45 16.51 62.04
N LYS A 852 -1.91 15.32 61.71
CA LYS A 852 -0.79 14.68 62.40
C LYS A 852 0.00 13.81 61.43
N ARG A 853 1.33 13.84 61.52
CA ARG A 853 2.25 12.87 60.90
C ARG A 853 3.29 12.48 61.95
N GLU A 854 3.52 11.20 62.12
CA GLU A 854 4.56 10.63 62.98
C GLU A 854 5.22 9.45 62.27
N TRP A 855 6.44 9.10 62.66
CA TRP A 855 7.15 7.92 62.17
C TRP A 855 8.06 7.36 63.26
N ASN A 856 8.41 6.08 63.15
CA ASN A 856 9.33 5.44 64.07
C ASN A 856 10.78 5.92 63.84
N PRO A 857 11.59 6.09 64.90
CA PRO A 857 12.99 6.52 64.77
C PRO A 857 13.87 5.38 64.22
N THR A 858 14.68 5.65 63.20
CA THR A 858 15.58 4.64 62.60
C THR A 858 17.00 4.72 63.18
N SER A 859 17.82 3.70 62.92
CA SER A 859 19.26 3.71 63.23
C SER A 859 20.11 4.57 62.28
N TRP A 860 19.56 5.04 61.16
CA TRP A 860 20.26 5.87 60.18
C TRP A 860 19.99 7.37 60.38
N SER A 861 18.72 7.75 60.46
CA SER A 861 18.28 9.13 60.73
C SER A 861 16.85 9.18 61.29
N ASN A 862 16.48 10.31 61.89
CA ASN A 862 15.09 10.63 62.24
C ASN A 862 14.47 11.68 61.30
N ASP A 863 15.29 12.32 60.45
CA ASP A 863 14.89 13.35 59.50
C ASP A 863 14.32 12.72 58.23
N LEU A 864 13.19 12.01 58.38
CA LEU A 864 12.36 11.56 57.27
C LEU A 864 11.59 12.77 56.71
N THR A 865 11.58 12.93 55.39
CA THR A 865 10.89 14.03 54.70
C THR A 865 9.99 13.50 53.59
N LEU A 866 8.87 14.17 53.31
CA LEU A 866 7.94 13.82 52.24
C LEU A 866 8.05 14.86 51.12
N HIS A 867 8.25 14.41 49.89
CA HIS A 867 8.43 15.29 48.71
C HIS A 867 7.40 14.97 47.64
N ASP A 868 6.80 16.00 47.03
CA ASP A 868 6.12 15.88 45.73
C ASP A 868 7.07 16.33 44.60
N GLN A 869 6.53 16.50 43.38
CA GLN A 869 7.26 17.06 42.24
C GLN A 869 7.72 18.52 42.43
N SER A 870 7.17 19.24 43.42
CA SER A 870 7.51 20.61 43.78
C SER A 870 8.59 20.70 44.87
N GLY A 871 8.78 19.64 45.67
CA GLY A 871 9.74 19.55 46.77
C GLY A 871 9.10 19.13 48.10
N GLU A 872 9.71 19.53 49.22
CA GLU A 872 9.30 19.07 50.56
C GLU A 872 7.93 19.61 51.01
N LEU A 873 6.99 18.72 51.33
CA LEU A 873 5.61 19.05 51.71
C LEU A 873 5.38 19.13 53.23
N THR A 874 5.48 20.34 53.75
CA THR A 874 5.19 20.63 55.17
C THR A 874 3.73 20.39 55.61
N LEU A 875 2.75 20.40 54.69
CA LEU A 875 1.33 20.15 54.96
C LEU A 875 0.69 19.41 53.76
N ILE A 876 -0.21 18.47 54.04
CA ILE A 876 -0.96 17.72 53.02
C ILE A 876 -2.46 18.02 53.19
N THR A 877 -3.10 18.39 52.08
CA THR A 877 -4.52 18.75 52.00
C THR A 877 -5.09 18.17 50.71
N LEU A 878 -6.18 17.41 50.79
CA LEU A 878 -6.72 16.64 49.67
C LEU A 878 -8.22 16.89 49.51
N ALA A 879 -8.65 17.24 48.29
CA ALA A 879 -10.06 17.25 47.90
C ALA A 879 -10.66 15.82 47.90
N PRO A 880 -12.00 15.65 47.86
CA PRO A 880 -12.62 14.33 47.72
C PRO A 880 -12.08 13.58 46.50
N GLY A 881 -11.68 12.32 46.66
CA GLY A 881 -11.10 11.50 45.58
C GLY A 881 -9.70 11.94 45.10
N GLN A 882 -9.10 12.98 45.69
CA GLN A 882 -7.78 13.44 45.26
C GLN A 882 -6.70 12.44 45.69
N GLN A 883 -5.96 11.93 44.69
CA GLN A 883 -4.69 11.24 44.83
C GLN A 883 -3.54 12.25 44.89
N LEU A 884 -2.51 11.97 45.70
CA LEU A 884 -1.25 12.72 45.79
C LEU A 884 -0.09 11.75 45.94
N GLU A 885 0.84 11.81 45.00
CA GLU A 885 2.06 11.01 44.96
C GLU A 885 3.18 11.69 45.75
N LEU A 886 3.89 10.91 46.55
CA LEU A 886 4.92 11.36 47.47
C LEU A 886 6.13 10.42 47.43
N HIS A 887 7.32 10.98 47.57
CA HIS A 887 8.53 10.22 47.89
C HIS A 887 8.92 10.50 49.34
N ALA A 888 8.93 9.46 50.17
CA ALA A 888 9.54 9.51 51.49
C ALA A 888 11.06 9.42 51.34
N LYS A 889 11.78 10.41 51.85
CA LYS A 889 13.23 10.53 51.71
C LYS A 889 13.94 10.53 53.06
N LEU A 890 14.90 9.63 53.21
CA LEU A 890 15.70 9.41 54.43
C LEU A 890 17.20 9.45 54.08
N PRO A 891 18.05 10.19 54.83
CA PRO A 891 19.50 10.18 54.62
C PRO A 891 20.13 8.80 54.90
N VAL A 892 20.84 8.25 53.92
CA VAL A 892 21.63 7.01 54.06
C VAL A 892 23.06 7.39 54.52
N PRO A 893 23.55 6.89 55.67
CA PRO A 893 24.88 7.23 56.15
C PRO A 893 25.99 6.78 55.18
N GLY A 894 26.96 7.66 54.89
CA GLY A 894 28.07 7.39 53.96
C GLY A 894 29.09 6.33 54.41
N SER A 895 28.80 5.58 55.47
CA SER A 895 29.57 4.42 55.94
C SER A 895 28.71 3.17 56.15
N THR A 896 27.45 3.19 55.72
CA THR A 896 26.54 2.04 55.73
C THR A 896 27.00 1.00 54.71
N THR A 897 26.80 -0.29 55.01
CA THR A 897 27.19 -1.37 54.08
C THR A 897 26.13 -1.56 53.02
N LEU A 898 26.51 -1.87 51.77
CA LEU A 898 25.53 -2.20 50.72
C LEU A 898 24.73 -3.45 51.10
N GLY A 899 23.42 -3.42 50.90
CA GLY A 899 22.47 -4.43 51.37
C GLY A 899 22.06 -4.31 52.85
N GLU A 900 22.57 -3.34 53.61
CA GLU A 900 22.04 -2.98 54.93
C GLU A 900 20.73 -2.18 54.77
N SER A 901 19.76 -2.41 55.65
CA SER A 901 18.45 -1.75 55.60
C SER A 901 17.92 -1.30 56.96
N VAL A 902 16.97 -0.36 56.93
CA VAL A 902 16.18 0.09 58.10
C VAL A 902 14.71 0.23 57.73
N THR A 903 13.81 -0.14 58.64
CA THR A 903 12.36 -0.01 58.45
C THR A 903 11.77 1.00 59.43
N THR A 904 10.81 1.79 58.96
CA THR A 904 9.99 2.69 59.78
C THR A 904 8.54 2.67 59.34
N THR A 905 7.64 2.40 60.28
CA THR A 905 6.22 2.71 60.15
C THR A 905 6.02 4.22 60.15
N MET A 906 5.36 4.75 59.13
CA MET A 906 4.88 6.14 59.08
C MET A 906 3.36 6.17 59.27
N SER A 907 2.89 7.02 60.19
CA SER A 907 1.48 7.19 60.53
C SER A 907 1.01 8.60 60.15
N ILE A 908 0.02 8.70 59.27
CA ILE A 908 -0.61 9.95 58.83
C ILE A 908 -2.06 9.96 59.31
N CYS A 909 -2.47 11.01 60.03
CA CYS A 909 -3.83 11.14 60.56
C CYS A 909 -4.57 12.37 60.04
N ILE A 910 -5.89 12.22 59.94
CA ILE A 910 -6.87 13.27 59.62
C ILE A 910 -7.90 13.43 60.75
N GLY A 911 -8.55 14.59 60.84
CA GLY A 911 -9.46 14.91 61.94
C GLY A 911 -8.75 15.13 63.28
N THR A 912 -9.50 15.20 64.39
CA THR A 912 -8.95 15.47 65.74
C THR A 912 -9.76 14.82 66.85
N GLY A 913 -9.10 14.37 67.91
CA GLY A 913 -9.76 13.85 69.12
C GLY A 913 -10.46 12.51 68.85
N ALA A 914 -11.75 12.41 69.19
CA ALA A 914 -12.53 11.20 68.91
C ALA A 914 -12.83 10.98 67.40
N GLU A 915 -12.56 11.97 66.56
CA GLU A 915 -12.71 11.94 65.10
C GLU A 915 -11.35 11.85 64.36
N GLU A 916 -10.28 11.55 65.09
CA GLU A 916 -8.94 11.31 64.54
C GLU A 916 -8.87 9.91 63.92
N VAL A 917 -8.43 9.83 62.66
CA VAL A 917 -8.29 8.59 61.90
C VAL A 917 -6.88 8.55 61.31
N CYS A 918 -6.04 7.66 61.84
CA CYS A 918 -4.65 7.45 61.40
C CYS A 918 -4.55 6.27 60.42
N ARG A 919 -3.65 6.35 59.44
CA ARG A 919 -3.29 5.29 58.51
C ARG A 919 -1.78 5.12 58.49
N GLU A 920 -1.34 3.88 58.37
CA GLU A 920 0.04 3.49 58.57
C GLU A 920 0.57 2.78 57.31
N ILE A 921 1.85 3.03 57.00
CA ILE A 921 2.60 2.39 55.93
C ILE A 921 3.99 2.06 56.47
N ASP A 922 4.45 0.82 56.27
CA ASP A 922 5.81 0.43 56.62
C ASP A 922 6.76 0.72 55.46
N ILE A 923 7.78 1.53 55.74
CA ILE A 923 8.76 2.01 54.77
C ILE A 923 10.12 1.39 55.08
N THR A 924 10.66 0.58 54.17
CA THR A 924 12.01 0.02 54.28
C THR A 924 12.98 0.77 53.37
N PHE A 925 14.04 1.33 53.94
CA PHE A 925 15.14 1.94 53.18
C PHE A 925 16.33 0.98 53.09
N VAL A 926 16.91 0.83 51.90
CA VAL A 926 18.05 -0.07 51.62
C VAL A 926 19.21 0.73 51.05
N ALA A 927 20.41 0.51 51.61
CA ALA A 927 21.65 1.09 51.11
C ALA A 927 22.13 0.28 49.90
N ASN A 928 22.13 0.89 48.72
CA ASN A 928 22.40 0.21 47.46
C ASN A 928 23.38 1.02 46.61
N GLY A 929 24.19 0.36 45.79
CA GLY A 929 25.23 1.00 44.98
C GLY A 929 24.71 1.72 43.73
N VAL A 930 23.42 1.57 43.45
CA VAL A 930 22.66 2.23 42.37
C VAL A 930 21.35 2.80 42.94
N ALA A 931 20.82 3.86 42.35
CA ALA A 931 19.51 4.42 42.65
C ALA A 931 18.81 4.84 41.35
N VAL A 932 17.56 4.42 41.20
CA VAL A 932 16.70 4.79 40.05
C VAL A 932 15.80 5.96 40.46
N ASN A 933 15.63 6.95 39.59
CA ASN A 933 14.79 8.13 39.84
C ASN A 933 13.89 8.43 38.62
N PRO A 934 12.56 8.41 38.76
CA PRO A 934 11.79 8.10 39.98
C PRO A 934 11.80 6.59 40.30
N ASP A 935 11.56 6.23 41.57
CA ASP A 935 11.53 4.83 42.03
C ASP A 935 10.21 4.08 41.70
N ASN A 936 9.14 4.82 41.37
CA ASN A 936 7.94 4.31 40.69
C ASN A 936 7.47 5.37 39.68
N PHE A 937 6.91 4.95 38.55
CA PHE A 937 6.34 5.83 37.52
C PHE A 937 4.86 5.46 37.27
N ARG A 938 3.98 6.46 37.13
CA ARG A 938 2.58 6.25 36.73
C ARG A 938 2.35 6.91 35.37
N SER A 939 1.96 6.13 34.38
CA SER A 939 1.78 6.61 33.00
C SER A 939 0.50 6.07 32.39
N ILE A 940 -0.10 6.83 31.48
CA ILE A 940 -0.90 6.25 30.40
C ILE A 940 0.05 5.72 29.31
N PRO A 941 -0.38 4.84 28.39
CA PRO A 941 0.48 4.38 27.30
C PRO A 941 1.06 5.56 26.50
N ALA A 942 2.39 5.64 26.43
CA ALA A 942 3.11 6.80 25.93
C ALA A 942 4.54 6.44 25.45
N THR A 943 5.12 7.34 24.67
CA THR A 943 6.53 7.31 24.26
C THR A 943 7.39 8.23 25.13
N GLY A 944 8.68 7.91 25.26
CA GLY A 944 9.67 8.70 26.00
C GLY A 944 9.56 8.63 27.53
N ILE A 945 8.94 7.59 28.09
CA ILE A 945 8.91 7.37 29.54
C ILE A 945 10.35 7.08 30.00
N SER A 946 10.89 7.81 30.98
CA SER A 946 12.33 7.75 31.28
C SER A 946 12.67 7.79 32.76
N TRP A 947 13.67 6.98 33.12
CA TRP A 947 14.24 6.83 34.46
C TRP A 947 15.73 7.19 34.43
N ASN A 948 16.19 7.96 35.40
CA ASN A 948 17.62 8.23 35.59
C ASN A 948 18.22 7.15 36.49
N ILE A 949 19.41 6.66 36.13
CA ILE A 949 20.16 5.63 36.86
C ILE A 949 21.48 6.26 37.32
N ASP A 950 21.58 6.54 38.62
CA ASP A 950 22.78 7.05 39.27
C ASP A 950 23.43 5.95 40.10
N GLY A 951 24.76 5.82 40.06
CA GLY A 951 25.44 4.81 40.88
C GLY A 951 26.92 5.06 41.12
N ILE A 952 27.54 4.16 41.87
CA ILE A 952 28.97 4.19 42.23
C ILE A 952 29.60 2.87 41.80
N LEU A 953 30.61 2.89 40.94
CA LEU A 953 31.28 1.66 40.50
C LEU A 953 32.12 1.02 41.62
N PRO A 954 32.18 -0.32 41.71
CA PRO A 954 33.08 -1.03 42.61
C PRO A 954 34.55 -0.61 42.42
N GLN A 955 35.35 -0.67 43.49
CA GLN A 955 36.79 -0.38 43.44
C GLN A 955 37.59 -1.39 42.57
N THR A 956 36.92 -2.44 42.06
CA THR A 956 37.50 -3.56 41.30
C THR A 956 36.91 -3.73 39.90
N ALA A 957 35.87 -2.98 39.52
CA ALA A 957 35.17 -3.12 38.24
C ALA A 957 34.93 -1.75 37.59
N ASN A 958 35.03 -1.68 36.26
CA ASN A 958 34.82 -0.46 35.48
C ASN A 958 33.42 -0.37 34.84
N ASN A 959 32.54 -1.31 35.17
CA ASN A 959 31.14 -1.36 34.79
C ASN A 959 30.31 -2.14 35.82
N LEU A 960 29.00 -2.07 35.66
CA LEU A 960 27.98 -2.93 36.28
C LEU A 960 27.01 -3.36 35.18
N SER A 961 26.39 -4.53 35.30
CA SER A 961 25.42 -5.01 34.27
C SER A 961 24.23 -5.75 34.87
N TRP A 962 23.07 -5.54 34.23
CA TRP A 962 21.78 -6.14 34.56
C TRP A 962 21.12 -6.66 33.30
N ASP A 963 20.52 -7.83 33.39
CA ASP A 963 19.75 -8.44 32.31
C ASP A 963 18.27 -8.03 32.47
N LEU A 964 17.77 -7.21 31.56
CA LEU A 964 16.40 -6.68 31.61
C LEU A 964 15.37 -7.81 31.54
N GLN A 965 15.68 -8.90 30.83
CA GLN A 965 14.77 -10.02 30.68
C GLN A 965 14.56 -10.77 31.99
N ALA A 966 15.60 -10.90 32.83
CA ALA A 966 15.53 -11.53 34.14
C ALA A 966 14.58 -10.81 35.13
N SER A 967 14.04 -9.64 34.75
CA SER A 967 13.00 -8.89 35.46
C SER A 967 11.69 -8.69 34.68
N GLY A 968 11.48 -9.41 33.56
CA GLY A 968 10.23 -9.35 32.79
C GLY A 968 9.98 -8.02 32.08
N MET A 969 11.01 -7.23 31.81
CA MET A 969 10.86 -5.91 31.15
C MET A 969 10.62 -5.98 29.65
N LEU A 970 11.03 -7.08 29.00
CA LEU A 970 10.93 -7.26 27.55
C LEU A 970 9.52 -7.76 27.15
N ILE A 971 8.54 -6.90 27.39
CA ILE A 971 7.14 -7.11 27.02
C ILE A 971 6.97 -6.85 25.52
N SER A 972 6.12 -7.62 24.83
CA SER A 972 5.89 -7.44 23.40
C SER A 972 5.40 -6.02 23.07
N GLY A 973 5.91 -5.43 22.00
CA GLY A 973 5.65 -4.05 21.58
C GLY A 973 6.34 -2.95 22.42
N TRP A 974 7.02 -3.27 23.52
CA TRP A 974 7.72 -2.29 24.35
C TRP A 974 9.17 -2.12 23.88
N ASN A 975 9.55 -0.90 23.49
CA ASN A 975 10.90 -0.59 23.04
C ASN A 975 11.71 0.10 24.16
N TRP A 976 12.84 -0.50 24.55
CA TRP A 976 13.73 0.02 25.59
C TRP A 976 15.03 0.59 25.00
N MET A 977 15.45 1.75 25.50
CA MET A 977 16.65 2.47 25.05
C MET A 977 17.45 3.01 26.24
N ALA A 978 18.78 3.02 26.16
CA ALA A 978 19.66 3.56 27.22
C ALA A 978 20.54 4.71 26.72
N SER A 979 20.92 5.63 27.63
CA SER A 979 21.80 6.75 27.31
C SER A 979 22.70 7.20 28.48
N GLY A 980 23.61 8.14 28.22
CA GLY A 980 24.58 8.65 29.20
C GLY A 980 25.76 7.71 29.38
N ASP A 981 26.12 7.42 30.63
CA ASP A 981 27.14 6.41 30.96
C ASP A 981 26.64 4.95 30.77
N CYS A 982 25.38 4.76 30.35
CA CYS A 982 24.70 3.46 30.22
C CYS A 982 24.37 3.11 28.76
N GLN A 983 24.51 1.83 28.42
CA GLN A 983 24.21 1.24 27.11
C GLN A 983 23.43 -0.06 27.27
N LEU A 984 22.43 -0.27 26.41
CA LEU A 984 21.68 -1.52 26.27
C LEU A 984 22.14 -2.23 24.98
N VAL A 985 22.38 -3.54 25.05
CA VAL A 985 22.71 -4.39 23.89
C VAL A 985 21.98 -5.72 24.06
N GLY A 986 21.04 -6.03 23.16
CA GLY A 986 20.08 -7.11 23.37
C GLY A 986 19.34 -6.90 24.70
N THR A 987 19.35 -7.90 25.57
CA THR A 987 18.74 -7.82 26.91
C THR A 987 19.61 -7.13 27.96
N LEU A 988 20.91 -6.90 27.68
CA LEU A 988 21.90 -6.52 28.70
C LEU A 988 22.09 -5.01 28.81
N LEU A 989 21.57 -4.42 29.89
CA LEU A 989 21.86 -3.04 30.29
C LEU A 989 23.19 -3.00 31.05
N SER A 990 24.09 -2.12 30.62
CA SER A 990 25.44 -1.99 31.19
C SER A 990 25.88 -0.53 31.34
N CYS A 991 26.24 -0.13 32.56
CA CYS A 991 26.71 1.22 32.86
C CYS A 991 28.21 1.22 33.16
N HIS A 992 28.92 2.17 32.57
CA HIS A 992 30.38 2.16 32.43
C HIS A 992 31.05 3.38 33.08
N GLY A 993 32.33 3.27 33.43
CA GLY A 993 33.08 4.39 34.01
C GLY A 993 34.46 4.00 34.53
N ILE A 994 34.94 4.72 35.55
CA ILE A 994 36.21 4.43 36.22
C ILE A 994 35.92 3.66 37.51
N ALA A 995 36.65 2.57 37.78
CA ALA A 995 36.49 1.80 39.01
C ALA A 995 36.59 2.70 40.26
N GLY A 996 35.54 2.72 41.08
CA GLY A 996 35.41 3.60 42.24
C GLY A 996 34.89 5.01 41.98
N SER A 997 34.49 5.40 40.76
CA SER A 997 33.80 6.66 40.47
C SER A 997 32.28 6.51 40.50
N THR A 998 31.57 7.64 40.54
CA THR A 998 30.16 7.68 40.14
C THR A 998 30.00 7.46 38.63
N PHE A 999 28.80 7.05 38.22
CA PHE A 999 28.29 7.09 36.85
C PHE A 999 26.85 7.64 36.86
N SER A 1000 26.36 8.14 35.73
CA SER A 1000 24.97 8.59 35.56
C SER A 1000 24.49 8.36 34.12
N GLY A 1001 23.32 7.75 33.97
CA GLY A 1001 22.70 7.48 32.67
C GLY A 1001 21.17 7.48 32.75
N SER A 1002 20.52 7.19 31.63
CA SER A 1002 19.07 7.02 31.56
C SER A 1002 18.70 5.68 30.95
N LEU A 1003 17.52 5.19 31.33
CA LEU A 1003 16.78 4.14 30.63
C LEU A 1003 15.42 4.72 30.23
N THR A 1004 14.99 4.46 29.00
CA THR A 1004 13.80 5.05 28.37
C THR A 1004 12.97 3.96 27.71
N LEU A 1005 11.65 4.11 27.74
CA LEU A 1005 10.65 3.18 27.23
C LEU A 1005 9.67 3.92 26.30
N ASP A 1006 9.38 3.28 25.17
CA ASP A 1006 8.21 3.56 24.34
C ASP A 1006 7.19 2.42 24.46
N GLN A 1007 5.92 2.77 24.71
CA GLN A 1007 4.80 1.83 24.81
C GLN A 1007 3.83 1.96 23.63
N PRO A 1008 3.21 0.86 23.16
CA PRO A 1008 2.14 0.92 22.17
C PRO A 1008 0.86 1.50 22.78
N VAL A 1009 -0.02 2.08 21.96
CA VAL A 1009 -1.17 2.91 22.41
C VAL A 1009 -2.26 2.16 23.19
N ASP A 1010 -2.22 0.83 23.12
CA ASP A 1010 -3.11 -0.15 23.71
C ASP A 1010 -2.48 -0.92 24.90
N ALA A 1011 -1.25 -0.57 25.31
CA ALA A 1011 -0.53 -1.26 26.38
C ALA A 1011 -1.40 -1.42 27.66
N PRO A 1012 -1.61 -2.66 28.16
CA PRO A 1012 -2.68 -2.95 29.11
C PRO A 1012 -2.46 -2.30 30.48
N PRO A 1013 -3.53 -1.92 31.20
CA PRO A 1013 -3.42 -1.28 32.51
C PRO A 1013 -3.00 -2.27 33.59
N GLN A 1014 -1.72 -2.27 33.92
CA GLN A 1014 -1.09 -3.24 34.83
C GLN A 1014 0.03 -2.58 35.66
N PHE A 1015 0.34 -3.17 36.81
CA PHE A 1015 1.54 -2.85 37.60
C PHE A 1015 2.69 -3.79 37.22
N HIS A 1016 3.83 -3.19 36.87
CA HIS A 1016 5.06 -3.89 36.49
C HIS A 1016 6.18 -3.55 37.48
N PRO A 1017 6.53 -4.46 38.41
CA PRO A 1017 7.70 -4.34 39.26
C PRO A 1017 8.95 -4.86 38.53
N PHE A 1018 10.03 -4.07 38.50
CA PHE A 1018 11.28 -4.43 37.81
C PHE A 1018 12.43 -4.45 38.82
N ALA A 1019 12.90 -5.64 39.18
CA ALA A 1019 13.96 -5.83 40.17
C ALA A 1019 15.05 -6.79 39.67
N MET A 1020 16.26 -6.28 39.47
CA MET A 1020 17.43 -7.00 38.97
C MET A 1020 18.57 -6.99 39.98
N ASN A 1021 19.24 -8.13 40.14
CA ASN A 1021 20.54 -8.21 40.80
C ASN A 1021 21.64 -7.93 39.77
N GLU A 1022 22.73 -7.25 40.16
CA GLU A 1022 23.90 -7.11 39.29
C GLU A 1022 24.65 -8.44 39.17
N SER A 1023 25.17 -8.75 37.99
CA SER A 1023 25.69 -10.10 37.68
C SER A 1023 26.91 -10.54 38.52
N ASN A 1024 27.64 -9.61 39.15
CA ASN A 1024 28.94 -9.89 39.79
C ASN A 1024 29.07 -9.37 41.24
N HIS A 1025 28.28 -8.39 41.65
CA HIS A 1025 28.44 -7.67 42.92
C HIS A 1025 27.11 -7.54 43.68
N SER A 1026 27.06 -8.07 44.90
CA SER A 1026 25.90 -7.93 45.80
C SER A 1026 25.66 -6.46 46.23
N GLY A 1027 24.41 -6.00 46.19
CA GLY A 1027 24.04 -4.66 46.66
C GLY A 1027 24.25 -3.55 45.63
N TYR A 1028 24.14 -3.89 44.34
CA TYR A 1028 24.13 -2.97 43.19
C TYR A 1028 22.87 -3.21 42.35
N ASN A 1029 21.75 -3.46 43.02
CA ASN A 1029 20.52 -3.90 42.39
C ASN A 1029 19.86 -2.74 41.61
N LEU A 1030 19.23 -3.04 40.48
CA LEU A 1030 18.43 -2.08 39.73
C LEU A 1030 16.96 -2.41 40.00
N ASP A 1031 16.27 -1.54 40.74
CA ASP A 1031 14.94 -1.80 41.30
C ASP A 1031 14.09 -0.54 41.17
N PHE A 1032 12.97 -0.66 40.46
CA PHE A 1032 11.97 0.38 40.22
C PHE A 1032 10.65 -0.24 39.71
N SER A 1033 9.64 0.57 39.42
CA SER A 1033 8.37 0.07 38.88
C SER A 1033 7.63 1.05 37.97
N LEU A 1034 6.68 0.52 37.20
CA LEU A 1034 5.77 1.23 36.32
C LEU A 1034 4.32 0.79 36.56
N GLN A 1035 3.41 1.73 36.70
CA GLN A 1035 1.96 1.51 36.62
C GLN A 1035 1.43 2.08 35.31
N VAL A 1036 0.92 1.23 34.44
CA VAL A 1036 0.17 1.63 33.25
C VAL A 1036 -1.28 1.86 33.65
N LEU A 1037 -1.78 3.08 33.51
CA LEU A 1037 -3.13 3.47 33.92
C LEU A 1037 -4.17 3.12 32.84
N GLN A 1038 -5.41 2.84 33.25
CA GLN A 1038 -6.50 2.60 32.31
C GLN A 1038 -6.98 3.92 31.70
N VAL A 1039 -7.05 3.94 30.37
CA VAL A 1039 -7.54 5.04 29.55
C VAL A 1039 -8.85 4.59 28.93
N PHE A 1040 -9.96 5.03 29.51
CA PHE A 1040 -11.29 4.82 28.94
C PHE A 1040 -11.45 5.66 27.67
N ARG A 1041 -11.80 5.02 26.56
CA ARG A 1041 -12.24 5.67 25.31
C ARG A 1041 -13.46 4.93 24.79
N SER A 1042 -14.29 5.63 24.01
CA SER A 1042 -15.51 5.09 23.40
C SER A 1042 -15.54 5.54 21.95
N GLN A 1043 -15.99 4.69 21.03
CA GLN A 1043 -16.20 5.05 19.64
C GLN A 1043 -17.41 4.29 19.06
N ILE A 1044 -18.28 4.99 18.34
CA ILE A 1044 -19.48 4.43 17.71
C ILE A 1044 -19.66 4.97 16.28
N ILE A 1045 -19.88 4.08 15.33
CA ILE A 1045 -20.08 4.40 13.91
C ILE A 1045 -21.31 3.63 13.40
N VAL A 1046 -22.13 4.25 12.53
CA VAL A 1046 -23.16 3.50 11.79
C VAL A 1046 -22.54 2.98 10.48
N ILE A 1047 -22.56 1.66 10.28
CA ILE A 1047 -21.95 1.01 9.10
C ILE A 1047 -22.98 0.42 8.13
N SER A 1048 -24.25 0.35 8.53
CA SER A 1048 -25.36 -0.01 7.63
C SER A 1048 -26.70 0.48 8.19
N PRO A 1049 -27.64 0.96 7.35
CA PRO A 1049 -27.48 1.26 5.93
C PRO A 1049 -26.55 2.46 5.71
N LEU A 1050 -25.96 2.53 4.52
CA LEU A 1050 -25.17 3.68 4.04
C LEU A 1050 -26.06 4.64 3.23
N GLY A 1051 -25.67 5.92 3.19
CA GLY A 1051 -26.41 7.01 2.55
C GLY A 1051 -27.15 7.91 3.55
N ASP A 1052 -27.27 9.20 3.19
CA ASP A 1052 -27.83 10.24 4.05
C ASP A 1052 -28.78 11.14 3.21
N PRO A 1053 -30.06 11.31 3.56
CA PRO A 1053 -30.78 10.70 4.69
C PRO A 1053 -31.27 9.26 4.40
N VAL A 1054 -31.38 8.43 5.44
CA VAL A 1054 -31.84 7.05 5.33
C VAL A 1054 -33.37 6.96 5.19
N LEU A 1055 -33.84 6.42 4.06
CA LEU A 1055 -35.25 6.31 3.71
C LEU A 1055 -35.95 5.08 4.33
N MET A 1056 -36.75 5.28 5.37
CA MET A 1056 -37.46 4.23 6.14
C MET A 1056 -38.97 4.17 5.86
N ASN A 1057 -39.60 3.02 6.11
CA ASN A 1057 -41.07 2.87 6.11
C ASN A 1057 -41.65 3.14 7.52
N VAL A 1058 -42.84 3.73 7.59
CA VAL A 1058 -43.58 3.85 8.86
C VAL A 1058 -44.24 2.53 9.27
N SER A 1059 -44.28 2.24 10.57
CA SER A 1059 -44.82 1.01 11.18
C SER A 1059 -44.12 -0.30 10.79
N GLU A 1060 -42.98 -0.24 10.11
CA GLU A 1060 -42.15 -1.38 9.72
C GLU A 1060 -40.75 -1.24 10.37
N PRO A 1061 -40.19 -2.30 11.00
CA PRO A 1061 -38.88 -2.22 11.66
C PRO A 1061 -37.75 -2.21 10.62
N THR A 1062 -36.93 -1.17 10.64
CA THR A 1062 -35.72 -1.04 9.83
C THR A 1062 -34.50 -1.44 10.66
N TRP A 1063 -33.62 -2.29 10.11
CA TRP A 1063 -32.36 -2.67 10.76
C TRP A 1063 -31.29 -1.60 10.56
N ILE A 1064 -30.55 -1.31 11.63
CA ILE A 1064 -29.33 -0.49 11.63
C ILE A 1064 -28.21 -1.34 12.23
N VAL A 1065 -27.01 -1.29 11.66
CA VAL A 1065 -25.81 -1.96 12.19
C VAL A 1065 -24.83 -0.91 12.67
N LEU A 1066 -24.51 -0.97 13.97
CA LEU A 1066 -23.55 -0.11 14.63
C LEU A 1066 -22.23 -0.84 14.80
N LYS A 1067 -21.10 -0.21 14.46
CA LYS A 1067 -19.77 -0.62 14.89
C LYS A 1067 -19.49 0.08 16.22
N LEU A 1068 -19.31 -0.68 17.28
CA LEU A 1068 -18.89 -0.19 18.60
C LEU A 1068 -17.43 -0.57 18.80
N GLU A 1069 -16.60 0.35 19.28
CA GLU A 1069 -15.17 0.11 19.47
C GLU A 1069 -14.70 0.65 20.82
N ASN A 1070 -13.74 -0.05 21.43
CA ASN A 1070 -13.01 0.41 22.61
C ASN A 1070 -11.57 0.76 22.21
N PRO A 1071 -11.31 1.98 21.72
CA PRO A 1071 -9.95 2.45 21.48
C PRO A 1071 -9.19 2.77 22.78
N GLY A 1072 -9.68 2.36 23.96
CA GLY A 1072 -8.96 2.38 25.22
C GLY A 1072 -7.98 1.21 25.34
N ASN A 1073 -7.03 1.31 26.27
CA ASN A 1073 -5.99 0.30 26.49
C ASN A 1073 -6.40 -0.84 27.44
N GLY A 1074 -7.63 -0.82 27.97
CA GLY A 1074 -8.12 -1.86 28.88
C GLY A 1074 -9.59 -2.21 28.61
N PRO A 1075 -10.04 -3.44 28.94
CA PRO A 1075 -11.43 -3.83 28.80
C PRO A 1075 -12.38 -2.89 29.56
N ASP A 1076 -13.48 -2.52 28.91
CA ASP A 1076 -14.51 -1.64 29.47
C ASP A 1076 -15.91 -2.17 29.10
N THR A 1077 -16.92 -1.75 29.85
CA THR A 1077 -18.32 -2.06 29.59
C THR A 1077 -19.10 -0.80 29.29
N PHE A 1078 -19.75 -0.75 28.13
CA PHE A 1078 -20.45 0.43 27.64
C PHE A 1078 -21.97 0.26 27.78
N ASP A 1079 -22.68 1.33 28.15
CA ASP A 1079 -24.12 1.46 27.93
C ASP A 1079 -24.37 2.03 26.51
N LEU A 1080 -25.24 1.37 25.73
CA LEU A 1080 -25.71 1.84 24.41
C LEU A 1080 -27.15 2.34 24.51
N VAL A 1081 -27.40 3.58 24.04
CA VAL A 1081 -28.72 4.23 24.08
C VAL A 1081 -29.02 4.94 22.75
N GLY A 1082 -30.20 4.72 22.17
CA GLY A 1082 -30.72 5.49 21.03
C GLY A 1082 -31.74 6.54 21.44
N ARG A 1083 -31.74 7.72 20.79
CA ARG A 1083 -32.71 8.81 21.00
C ARG A 1083 -32.90 9.68 19.75
N LEU A 1084 -33.96 10.49 19.73
CA LEU A 1084 -34.14 11.57 18.76
C LEU A 1084 -33.42 12.86 19.23
N ILE A 1085 -32.73 13.55 18.33
CA ILE A 1085 -32.30 14.95 18.48
C ILE A 1085 -33.41 15.86 17.94
N ALA A 1086 -33.86 16.82 18.76
CA ALA A 1086 -34.83 17.81 18.33
C ALA A 1086 -34.25 18.76 17.27
N ASN A 1087 -34.91 18.89 16.12
CA ASN A 1087 -34.52 19.76 15.01
C ASN A 1087 -35.64 20.76 14.64
N ALA A 1088 -35.49 21.49 13.53
CA ALA A 1088 -36.47 22.49 13.10
C ALA A 1088 -37.84 21.92 12.67
N ASN A 1089 -37.87 20.63 12.31
CA ASN A 1089 -39.08 19.90 11.90
C ASN A 1089 -39.75 19.15 13.07
N PHE A 1090 -38.93 18.65 14.01
CA PHE A 1090 -39.35 17.80 15.13
C PHE A 1090 -38.80 18.33 16.46
N SER A 1091 -39.64 19.03 17.23
CA SER A 1091 -39.26 19.58 18.55
C SER A 1091 -39.44 18.60 19.71
N GLU A 1092 -40.20 17.52 19.50
CA GLU A 1092 -40.50 16.45 20.47
C GLU A 1092 -40.48 15.11 19.72
N ASP A 1093 -40.22 14.00 20.44
CA ASP A 1093 -40.21 12.64 19.86
C ASP A 1093 -41.64 12.22 19.43
N PRO A 1094 -41.87 11.86 18.16
CA PRO A 1094 -43.19 11.42 17.70
C PRO A 1094 -43.59 10.03 18.23
N GLY A 1095 -42.67 9.29 18.87
CA GLY A 1095 -42.88 7.94 19.39
C GLY A 1095 -42.01 6.90 18.69
N ILE A 1096 -40.75 7.21 18.41
CA ILE A 1096 -39.80 6.29 17.77
C ILE A 1096 -39.47 5.13 18.74
N ILE A 1097 -39.49 3.90 18.23
CA ILE A 1097 -39.16 2.71 19.01
C ILE A 1097 -37.77 2.21 18.61
N PHE A 1098 -36.83 2.29 19.56
CA PHE A 1098 -35.50 1.68 19.48
C PHE A 1098 -35.53 0.28 20.10
N SER A 1099 -35.26 -0.76 19.30
CA SER A 1099 -35.09 -2.13 19.77
C SER A 1099 -33.61 -2.51 19.75
N ILE A 1100 -32.98 -2.43 20.92
CA ILE A 1100 -31.57 -2.80 21.14
C ILE A 1100 -31.58 -4.16 21.86
N PRO A 1101 -30.94 -5.23 21.32
CA PRO A 1101 -31.01 -6.58 21.91
C PRO A 1101 -30.47 -6.66 23.34
N THR A 1102 -29.38 -5.94 23.61
CA THR A 1102 -28.74 -5.76 24.93
C THR A 1102 -28.28 -4.32 25.05
N SER A 1103 -28.59 -3.63 26.15
CA SER A 1103 -28.17 -2.24 26.34
C SER A 1103 -26.73 -2.09 26.85
N THR A 1104 -26.02 -3.21 27.06
CA THR A 1104 -24.67 -3.26 27.65
C THR A 1104 -23.75 -4.17 26.86
N PHE A 1105 -22.54 -3.70 26.57
CA PHE A 1105 -21.51 -4.46 25.85
C PHE A 1105 -20.17 -4.33 26.56
N THR A 1106 -19.52 -5.46 26.86
CA THR A 1106 -18.14 -5.47 27.35
C THR A 1106 -17.21 -5.71 26.17
N ILE A 1107 -16.24 -4.83 25.96
CA ILE A 1107 -15.35 -4.81 24.80
C ILE A 1107 -13.91 -4.68 25.30
N ASN A 1108 -13.02 -5.58 24.85
CA ASN A 1108 -11.61 -5.59 25.22
C ASN A 1108 -10.86 -4.36 24.67
N ALA A 1109 -9.63 -4.13 25.15
CA ALA A 1109 -8.73 -3.11 24.60
C ALA A 1109 -8.55 -3.30 23.08
N ALA A 1110 -8.56 -2.21 22.32
CA ALA A 1110 -8.58 -2.18 20.84
C ALA A 1110 -9.69 -3.01 20.17
N GLY A 1111 -10.64 -3.56 20.94
CA GLY A 1111 -11.68 -4.45 20.45
C GLY A 1111 -12.83 -3.72 19.78
N LEU A 1112 -13.51 -4.42 18.87
CA LEU A 1112 -14.74 -3.97 18.22
C LEU A 1112 -15.87 -4.98 18.38
N THR A 1113 -17.12 -4.52 18.24
CA THR A 1113 -18.31 -5.36 18.21
C THR A 1113 -19.36 -4.72 17.31
N GLN A 1114 -19.89 -5.50 16.35
CA GLN A 1114 -20.99 -5.05 15.51
C GLN A 1114 -22.34 -5.39 16.16
N VAL A 1115 -23.21 -4.39 16.32
CA VAL A 1115 -24.51 -4.52 17.01
C VAL A 1115 -25.65 -4.18 16.05
N PRO A 1116 -26.43 -5.19 15.60
CA PRO A 1116 -27.67 -4.95 14.85
C PRO A 1116 -28.80 -4.54 15.81
N ILE A 1117 -29.40 -3.39 15.54
CA ILE A 1117 -30.57 -2.85 16.26
C ILE A 1117 -31.72 -2.59 15.29
N GLN A 1118 -32.94 -2.38 15.79
CA GLN A 1118 -34.08 -1.98 14.96
C GLN A 1118 -34.60 -0.60 15.36
N ILE A 1119 -34.97 0.21 14.37
CA ILE A 1119 -35.77 1.42 14.53
C ILE A 1119 -37.15 1.16 13.91
N THR A 1120 -38.21 1.52 14.63
CA THR A 1120 -39.57 1.56 14.08
C THR A 1120 -40.16 2.96 14.24
N LEU A 1121 -40.63 3.54 13.15
CA LEU A 1121 -41.22 4.89 13.13
C LEU A 1121 -42.75 4.80 13.24
N PRO A 1122 -43.42 5.69 14.00
CA PRO A 1122 -44.87 5.65 14.17
C PRO A 1122 -45.62 6.01 12.87
N HIS A 1123 -46.85 5.52 12.72
CA HIS A 1123 -47.65 5.64 11.50
C HIS A 1123 -47.85 7.08 11.02
N ASP A 1124 -47.98 8.03 11.95
CA ASP A 1124 -48.24 9.45 11.73
C ASP A 1124 -46.98 10.30 11.54
N THR A 1125 -45.80 9.69 11.41
CA THR A 1125 -44.56 10.37 11.04
C THR A 1125 -44.69 11.04 9.65
N PRO A 1126 -44.42 12.34 9.50
CA PRO A 1126 -44.52 13.03 8.21
C PRO A 1126 -43.45 12.59 7.20
N ALA A 1127 -43.88 12.36 5.95
CA ALA A 1127 -43.00 12.01 4.83
C ALA A 1127 -42.23 13.23 4.28
N ARG A 1128 -40.90 13.06 4.13
CA ARG A 1128 -39.86 14.03 3.68
C ARG A 1128 -39.24 15.03 4.68
N PRO A 1129 -39.80 15.35 5.85
CA PRO A 1129 -39.00 16.02 6.87
C PRO A 1129 -37.99 15.06 7.51
N GLY A 1130 -36.71 15.41 7.41
CA GLY A 1130 -35.63 14.67 8.07
C GLY A 1130 -35.71 14.72 9.60
N LEU A 1131 -35.42 13.57 10.21
CA LEU A 1131 -35.37 13.28 11.64
C LEU A 1131 -33.92 12.95 12.01
N LEU A 1132 -33.34 13.63 13.01
CA LEU A 1132 -31.99 13.33 13.48
C LEU A 1132 -32.04 12.30 14.62
N VAL A 1133 -31.54 11.09 14.38
CA VAL A 1133 -31.37 10.05 15.40
C VAL A 1133 -29.93 10.03 15.89
N GLU A 1134 -29.76 9.89 17.21
CA GLU A 1134 -28.45 9.75 17.86
C GLU A 1134 -28.36 8.42 18.60
N PHE A 1135 -27.25 7.71 18.40
CA PHE A 1135 -26.84 6.58 19.22
C PHE A 1135 -25.65 7.00 20.08
N SER A 1136 -25.77 6.85 21.39
CA SER A 1136 -24.74 7.21 22.36
C SER A 1136 -24.15 5.95 23.00
N LEU A 1137 -22.81 5.85 22.97
CA LEU A 1137 -22.03 4.77 23.59
C LEU A 1137 -21.23 5.36 24.76
N ARG A 1138 -21.62 5.03 26.00
CA ARG A 1138 -21.04 5.59 27.23
C ARG A 1138 -20.30 4.54 28.03
N SER A 1139 -19.06 4.83 28.42
CA SER A 1139 -18.25 3.99 29.31
C SER A 1139 -18.87 3.86 30.71
N LYS A 1140 -18.70 2.69 31.35
CA LYS A 1140 -19.00 2.50 32.78
C LYS A 1140 -17.78 2.67 33.66
N GLY A 1141 -16.58 2.44 33.13
CA GLY A 1141 -15.33 2.76 33.82
C GLY A 1141 -15.18 4.27 34.08
N ASP A 1142 -15.46 5.11 33.08
CA ASP A 1142 -15.62 6.55 33.25
C ASP A 1142 -16.92 7.06 32.60
N SER A 1143 -17.90 7.35 33.45
CA SER A 1143 -19.20 7.89 33.02
C SER A 1143 -19.15 9.22 32.25
N SER A 1144 -18.01 9.94 32.26
CA SER A 1144 -17.77 11.14 31.46
C SER A 1144 -17.36 10.82 30.01
N VAL A 1145 -16.78 9.65 29.77
CA VAL A 1145 -16.40 9.16 28.43
C VAL A 1145 -17.65 8.65 27.71
N VAL A 1146 -17.99 9.34 26.62
CA VAL A 1146 -19.12 9.04 25.76
C VAL A 1146 -18.81 9.48 24.34
N ASP A 1147 -19.19 8.66 23.37
CA ASP A 1147 -19.22 9.02 21.95
C ASP A 1147 -20.65 8.91 21.40
N THR A 1148 -20.91 9.55 20.25
CA THR A 1148 -22.23 9.68 19.65
C THR A 1148 -22.20 9.64 18.13
N ALA A 1149 -22.87 8.65 17.54
CA ALA A 1149 -23.16 8.61 16.10
C ALA A 1149 -24.53 9.24 15.82
N VAL A 1150 -24.61 10.12 14.83
CA VAL A 1150 -25.86 10.76 14.38
C VAL A 1150 -26.17 10.34 12.94
N MET A 1151 -27.45 10.12 12.64
CA MET A 1151 -27.97 9.78 11.32
C MET A 1151 -29.24 10.59 11.02
N GLU A 1152 -29.36 11.18 9.84
CA GLU A 1152 -30.64 11.73 9.38
C GLU A 1152 -31.47 10.64 8.70
N ILE A 1153 -32.76 10.56 9.05
CA ILE A 1153 -33.69 9.57 8.53
C ILE A 1153 -34.94 10.26 7.99
N GLU A 1154 -35.43 9.83 6.82
CA GLU A 1154 -36.65 10.32 6.19
C GLU A 1154 -37.68 9.19 6.10
N THR A 1155 -38.97 9.50 6.27
CA THR A 1155 -40.02 8.51 5.96
C THR A 1155 -40.40 8.54 4.49
N ARG A 1156 -40.39 7.36 3.87
CA ARG A 1156 -40.81 7.11 2.49
C ARG A 1156 -42.28 7.51 2.32
N GLN A 1157 -42.55 8.23 1.24
CA GLN A 1157 -43.89 8.62 0.85
C GLN A 1157 -44.69 7.39 0.43
N ASP A 1158 -45.78 7.03 1.14
CA ASP A 1158 -46.57 5.87 0.76
C ASP A 1158 -47.46 6.16 -0.47
N HIS A 1159 -47.16 5.48 -1.58
CA HIS A 1159 -47.91 5.58 -2.84
C HIS A 1159 -49.07 4.57 -2.95
N ARG A 1160 -49.38 3.79 -1.90
CA ARG A 1160 -50.45 2.76 -1.90
C ARG A 1160 -51.86 3.39 -1.79
N TRP A 1161 -52.44 3.72 -2.95
CA TRP A 1161 -53.83 4.18 -3.06
C TRP A 1161 -54.85 3.08 -2.68
N ASN A 1162 -55.30 3.08 -1.42
CA ASN A 1162 -56.35 2.17 -0.95
C ASN A 1162 -57.75 2.63 -1.39
N VAL A 1163 -58.10 2.36 -2.66
CA VAL A 1163 -59.39 2.74 -3.26
C VAL A 1163 -60.50 1.78 -2.83
N SER A 1164 -61.30 2.19 -1.83
CA SER A 1164 -62.58 1.54 -1.52
C SER A 1164 -63.67 1.95 -2.54
N LEU A 1165 -64.36 0.97 -3.12
CA LEU A 1165 -65.56 1.14 -3.96
C LEU A 1165 -66.84 1.36 -3.14
#